data_AF-A0A3N5EGB3-F1
#
_entry.id   AF-A0A3N5EGB3-F1
#
_cell.length_a   1.000
_cell.length_b   1.000
_cell.length_c   1.000
_cell.angle_alpha   90.00
_cell.angle_beta   90.00
_cell.angle_gamma   90.00
#
_symmetry.space_group_name_H-M   'P 1'
#
loop_
_entity.id
_entity.type
_entity.pdbx_description
1 polymer ?
#
loop_
_entity_poly.entity_id
_entity_poly.type
_entity_poly.pdbx_seq_one_letter_code
_entity_poly.pdbx_strand_id
1 'polypeptide(L)'
;MVGPDAYCELHVHSNFSFLDGASHPEDLVARAARIGMPALALTDHAGLYAAVRLWKAAEATGTDDARAAGLSPVVPILGVELAIPRDERELRLARRGRRMALPLRGPKASRGWPGEHHAGPAPGDHLVLLARDPAGYAALSRIVSAGHLAGEKAYPVFEAAALEAALDEAKGHLVGLSGCRNGEIPRRLLAGERAMARMAAERWARHFPDGDFCVELSHHLLPDDDWLVAELASLADEAGLPTVVTNEVHYAEATGHRLQDVLIAIRHGASLDDTRELRLPNAEYRLKTGPQLALLGAGLPDPRARRAWHDGMAQAAAIGQACRLDLGFERYRFPGFTVPDGETPFSYLYQLAHDGLRRRYRPITKQALEQLTHELGVIDRTNLSEFFLIVWDLMEFARRNKIIGQGRGSAGDSIVAYCLGITKVDPIEHKLLFERFINEARALPDIDIDFDVNRREEVIQYLYRRYGVDHSAMVCNVITYRARSAVREVAKALAFPPDVVDRVAKALDTRDASEVANDLALDGEFGWLFEELGSQTDTDTDVADPLVVRSNDNTWHFRGKPALRPDLAAAEARARAAAGDHDGRPYGESGWDPPRRPSTLDQSTVQVRHEGWERQRYAGNMAVDDHEGHVAVDPESGMPVERRPRPSVVTEASAEESAPIRPRNRWQWLLALCAEIDGFPRHLGIHVGGMLVTRTPITELVPIERATMPGRVVTEYDKEDVEALGLVKIDLLSLRTLGAVSDALDRIERDTGRRPDLDSLPYDDPEVFASIKAADTVGVFQVESRAQMQALPKASPARFEDLVVQVAIIR
;
A
#
# COMPACT_ATOMS: atom_id res chain seq x y z
N MET A 1 23.49 -32.50 3.36
CA MET A 1 22.79 -31.93 4.52
C MET A 1 22.69 -30.44 4.28
N VAL A 2 21.47 -29.90 4.32
CA VAL A 2 21.21 -28.47 4.22
C VAL A 2 21.71 -27.83 5.52
N GLY A 3 22.61 -26.84 5.44
CA GLY A 3 23.15 -26.17 6.62
C GLY A 3 22.11 -25.23 7.27
N PRO A 4 22.30 -24.81 8.53
CA PRO A 4 21.39 -23.90 9.22
C PRO A 4 21.14 -22.60 8.46
N ASP A 5 22.15 -22.10 7.73
CA ASP A 5 22.09 -20.84 6.99
C ASP A 5 21.13 -20.87 5.79
N ALA A 6 20.63 -22.05 5.40
CA ALA A 6 19.64 -22.20 4.34
C ALA A 6 18.19 -22.16 4.84
N TYR A 7 17.97 -21.96 6.15
CA TYR A 7 16.64 -21.85 6.75
C TYR A 7 15.82 -20.73 6.10
N CYS A 8 14.54 -21.02 5.84
CA CYS A 8 13.56 -20.07 5.31
C CYS A 8 12.39 -19.99 6.31
N GLU A 9 11.93 -18.78 6.64
CA GLU A 9 10.77 -18.60 7.52
C GLU A 9 9.48 -18.69 6.71
N LEU A 10 8.56 -19.55 7.15
CA LEU A 10 7.35 -19.92 6.40
C LEU A 10 6.05 -19.46 7.06
N HIS A 11 6.10 -18.90 8.28
CA HIS A 11 4.92 -18.42 9.00
C HIS A 11 5.19 -17.02 9.56
N VAL A 12 4.65 -15.99 8.89
CA VAL A 12 4.94 -14.58 9.16
C VAL A 12 3.70 -13.72 8.96
N HIS A 13 3.42 -12.87 9.94
CA HIS A 13 2.38 -11.86 9.92
C HIS A 13 3.00 -10.48 9.70
N SER A 14 2.56 -9.80 8.65
CA SER A 14 2.84 -8.39 8.42
C SER A 14 1.77 -7.53 9.10
N ASN A 15 1.88 -6.21 9.04
CA ASN A 15 0.86 -5.32 9.56
C ASN A 15 -0.49 -5.39 8.83
N PHE A 16 -0.58 -6.13 7.73
CA PHE A 16 -1.85 -6.49 7.09
C PHE A 16 -2.60 -7.63 7.77
N SER A 17 -1.95 -8.36 8.67
CA SER A 17 -2.61 -9.01 9.82
C SER A 17 -3.11 -7.93 10.77
N PHE A 18 -4.23 -7.28 10.40
CA PHE A 18 -4.71 -6.02 10.98
C PHE A 18 -4.73 -6.03 12.52
N LEU A 19 -4.01 -5.08 13.13
CA LEU A 19 -3.88 -4.94 14.59
C LEU A 19 -3.24 -6.15 15.29
N ASP A 20 -2.35 -6.86 14.61
CA ASP A 20 -1.57 -7.97 15.16
C ASP A 20 -0.12 -7.93 14.69
N GLY A 21 0.13 -8.04 13.39
CA GLY A 21 1.50 -7.90 12.90
C GLY A 21 2.02 -6.47 13.10
N ALA A 22 3.24 -6.35 13.61
CA ALA A 22 3.87 -5.09 14.01
C ALA A 22 5.05 -4.70 13.10
N SER A 23 5.05 -5.15 11.85
CA SER A 23 6.06 -4.77 10.85
C SER A 23 5.45 -4.73 9.46
N HIS A 24 5.89 -3.77 8.66
CA HIS A 24 5.51 -3.74 7.25
C HIS A 24 6.19 -4.89 6.49
N PRO A 25 5.61 -5.36 5.37
CA PRO A 25 6.26 -6.33 4.47
C PRO A 25 7.70 -5.95 4.11
N GLU A 26 7.93 -4.67 3.83
CA GLU A 26 9.23 -4.11 3.46
C GLU A 26 10.24 -4.22 4.61
N ASP A 27 9.80 -3.98 5.86
CA ASP A 27 10.66 -4.09 7.06
C ASP A 27 11.05 -5.56 7.32
N LEU A 28 10.14 -6.51 7.07
CA LEU A 28 10.39 -7.94 7.20
C LEU A 28 11.38 -8.44 6.14
N VAL A 29 11.21 -8.03 4.88
CA VAL A 29 12.13 -8.37 3.78
C VAL A 29 13.52 -7.78 4.02
N ALA A 30 13.60 -6.50 4.41
CA ALA A 30 14.88 -5.87 4.72
C ALA A 30 15.62 -6.61 5.84
N ARG A 31 14.90 -7.05 6.89
CA ARG A 31 15.49 -7.87 7.95
C ARG A 31 15.96 -9.22 7.45
N ALA A 32 15.14 -9.93 6.68
CA ALA A 32 15.48 -11.23 6.08
C ALA A 32 16.75 -11.12 5.21
N ALA A 33 16.83 -10.08 4.39
CA ALA A 33 17.99 -9.80 3.53
C ALA A 33 19.27 -9.53 4.33
N ARG A 34 19.18 -8.75 5.43
CA ARG A 34 20.31 -8.45 6.32
C ARG A 34 20.84 -9.68 7.05
N ILE A 35 19.98 -10.62 7.40
CA ILE A 35 20.38 -11.87 8.09
C ILE A 35 20.70 -13.02 7.12
N GLY A 36 20.68 -12.78 5.81
CA GLY A 36 21.01 -13.78 4.79
C GLY A 36 19.95 -14.87 4.60
N MET A 37 18.69 -14.61 4.95
CA MET A 37 17.60 -15.58 4.81
C MET A 37 17.22 -15.74 3.32
N PRO A 38 17.28 -16.95 2.72
CA PRO A 38 17.09 -17.12 1.28
C PRO A 38 15.66 -16.87 0.79
N ALA A 39 14.66 -17.19 1.60
CA ALA A 39 13.25 -17.02 1.27
C ALA A 39 12.43 -16.67 2.51
N LEU A 40 11.36 -15.92 2.30
CA LEU A 40 10.46 -15.43 3.34
C LEU A 40 9.00 -15.56 2.87
N ALA A 41 8.18 -16.26 3.64
CA ALA A 41 6.74 -16.24 3.44
C ALA A 41 6.09 -15.04 4.10
N LEU A 42 4.96 -14.57 3.55
CA LEU A 42 3.93 -13.90 4.34
C LEU A 42 2.68 -14.77 4.35
N THR A 43 2.11 -14.93 5.54
CA THR A 43 0.94 -15.75 5.85
C THR A 43 0.00 -14.92 6.71
N ASP A 44 -0.41 -13.77 6.20
CA ASP A 44 -1.30 -12.87 6.92
C ASP A 44 -2.65 -13.52 7.24
N HIS A 45 -3.31 -13.06 8.31
CA HIS A 45 -4.60 -13.61 8.72
C HIS A 45 -5.66 -13.38 7.65
N ALA A 46 -6.20 -14.49 7.15
CA ALA A 46 -7.40 -14.56 6.34
C ALA A 46 -7.40 -13.78 5.01
N GLY A 47 -6.25 -13.29 4.54
CA GLY A 47 -6.15 -12.57 3.27
C GLY A 47 -4.73 -12.54 2.72
N LEU A 48 -4.60 -12.16 1.45
CA LEU A 48 -3.31 -12.00 0.76
C LEU A 48 -2.94 -10.52 0.61
N TYR A 49 -3.52 -9.63 1.42
CA TYR A 49 -3.41 -8.18 1.31
C TYR A 49 -2.00 -7.64 1.01
N ALA A 50 -0.97 -8.22 1.63
CA ALA A 50 0.42 -7.80 1.52
C ALA A 50 1.22 -8.47 0.38
N ALA A 51 0.61 -9.37 -0.39
CA ALA A 51 1.32 -10.22 -1.35
C ALA A 51 2.12 -9.42 -2.38
N VAL A 52 1.52 -8.38 -2.96
CA VAL A 52 2.18 -7.53 -3.97
C VAL A 52 3.33 -6.73 -3.35
N ARG A 53 3.14 -6.21 -2.12
CA ARG A 53 4.17 -5.51 -1.37
C ARG A 53 5.37 -6.38 -1.02
N LEU A 54 5.12 -7.62 -0.57
CA LEU A 54 6.17 -8.60 -0.34
C LEU A 54 6.97 -8.88 -1.61
N TRP A 55 6.27 -9.13 -2.72
CA TRP A 55 6.89 -9.43 -4.00
C TRP A 55 7.78 -8.28 -4.48
N LYS A 56 7.28 -7.04 -4.46
CA LYS A 56 8.05 -5.83 -4.85
C LYS A 56 9.27 -5.62 -3.95
N ALA A 57 9.09 -5.74 -2.63
CA ALA A 57 10.18 -5.57 -1.67
C ALA A 57 11.26 -6.64 -1.89
N ALA A 58 10.86 -7.88 -2.15
CA ALA A 58 11.77 -8.98 -2.43
C ALA A 58 12.54 -8.76 -3.75
N GLU A 59 11.88 -8.30 -4.82
CA GLU A 59 12.56 -7.92 -6.07
C GLU A 59 13.62 -6.83 -5.86
N ALA A 60 13.32 -5.83 -5.01
CA ALA A 60 14.26 -4.76 -4.71
C ALA A 60 15.56 -5.26 -4.07
N THR A 61 15.53 -6.38 -3.32
CA THR A 61 16.74 -7.00 -2.75
C THR A 61 17.66 -7.64 -3.81
N GLY A 62 17.16 -7.93 -5.01
CA GLY A 62 17.94 -8.50 -6.12
C GLY A 62 18.79 -7.47 -6.88
N THR A 63 18.57 -6.18 -6.64
CA THR A 63 19.24 -5.08 -7.35
C THR A 63 20.73 -5.00 -7.00
N ASP A 64 21.52 -4.39 -7.91
CA ASP A 64 22.96 -4.21 -7.67
C ASP A 64 23.22 -3.23 -6.51
N ASP A 65 22.35 -2.23 -6.32
CA ASP A 65 22.39 -1.29 -5.20
C ASP A 65 22.13 -1.98 -3.85
N ALA A 66 21.14 -2.87 -3.79
CA ALA A 66 20.88 -3.66 -2.57
C ALA A 66 22.08 -4.56 -2.22
N ARG A 67 22.70 -5.19 -3.24
CA ARG A 67 23.92 -5.98 -3.06
C ARG A 67 25.11 -5.11 -2.60
N ALA A 68 25.25 -3.90 -3.13
CA ALA A 68 26.27 -2.95 -2.69
C ALA A 68 26.05 -2.48 -1.23
N ALA A 69 24.80 -2.45 -0.77
CA ALA A 69 24.42 -2.19 0.62
C ALA A 69 24.56 -3.43 1.54
N GLY A 70 25.08 -4.56 1.04
CA GLY A 70 25.29 -5.78 1.82
C GLY A 70 24.02 -6.61 2.06
N LEU A 71 22.93 -6.33 1.33
CA LEU A 71 21.69 -7.09 1.42
C LEU A 71 21.76 -8.36 0.56
N SER A 72 21.31 -9.48 1.13
CA SER A 72 21.14 -10.72 0.37
C SER A 72 19.78 -10.77 -0.33
N PRO A 73 19.69 -11.26 -1.57
CA PRO A 73 18.41 -11.45 -2.25
C PRO A 73 17.49 -12.40 -1.46
N VAL A 74 16.22 -12.03 -1.35
CA VAL A 74 15.18 -12.82 -0.66
C VAL A 74 14.14 -13.26 -1.69
N VAL A 75 13.79 -14.55 -1.69
CA VAL A 75 12.68 -15.08 -2.50
C VAL A 75 11.36 -14.90 -1.74
N PRO A 76 10.32 -14.28 -2.34
CA PRO A 76 9.02 -14.14 -1.69
C PRO A 76 8.22 -15.45 -1.82
N ILE A 77 7.56 -15.86 -0.73
CA ILE A 77 6.60 -16.97 -0.71
C ILE A 77 5.23 -16.41 -0.31
N LEU A 78 4.21 -16.69 -1.10
CA LEU A 78 2.86 -16.23 -0.80
C LEU A 78 2.09 -17.30 -0.05
N GLY A 79 1.47 -16.92 1.05
CA GLY A 79 0.62 -17.80 1.83
C GLY A 79 -0.43 -17.03 2.61
N VAL A 80 -1.22 -17.78 3.37
CA VAL A 80 -2.30 -17.26 4.22
C VAL A 80 -2.45 -18.14 5.45
N GLU A 81 -2.72 -17.53 6.60
CA GLU A 81 -3.21 -18.26 7.78
C GLU A 81 -4.74 -18.14 7.85
N LEU A 82 -5.44 -19.27 7.79
CA LEU A 82 -6.89 -19.34 7.87
C LEU A 82 -7.32 -19.72 9.28
N ALA A 83 -8.41 -19.12 9.77
CA ALA A 83 -9.06 -19.55 11.00
C ALA A 83 -10.37 -20.28 10.69
N ILE A 84 -10.43 -21.55 11.07
CA ILE A 84 -11.51 -22.47 10.73
C ILE A 84 -12.41 -22.65 11.96
N PRO A 85 -13.72 -22.35 11.89
CA PRO A 85 -14.62 -22.58 13.02
C PRO A 85 -14.63 -24.04 13.47
N ARG A 86 -14.53 -24.29 14.78
CA ARG A 86 -14.35 -25.63 15.37
C ARG A 86 -15.66 -26.42 15.43
N ASP A 87 -16.79 -25.70 15.52
CA ASP A 87 -18.12 -26.30 15.65
C ASP A 87 -19.24 -25.43 15.01
N GLU A 88 -20.46 -25.96 15.00
CA GLU A 88 -21.65 -25.29 14.47
C GLU A 88 -22.04 -24.02 15.25
N ARG A 89 -21.62 -23.88 16.51
CA ARG A 89 -21.87 -22.66 17.29
C ARG A 89 -20.93 -21.55 16.83
N GLU A 90 -19.64 -21.84 16.69
CA GLU A 90 -18.63 -20.92 16.19
C GLU A 90 -18.91 -20.52 14.74
N LEU A 91 -19.28 -21.48 13.89
CA LEU A 91 -19.69 -21.21 12.51
C LEU A 91 -20.88 -20.23 12.44
N ARG A 92 -21.91 -20.45 13.28
CA ARG A 92 -23.05 -19.52 13.37
C ARG A 92 -22.67 -18.16 13.93
N LEU A 93 -21.68 -18.07 14.82
CA LEU A 93 -21.18 -16.80 15.35
C LEU A 93 -20.39 -16.04 14.27
N ALA A 94 -19.52 -16.74 13.54
CA ALA A 94 -18.74 -16.19 12.44
C ALA A 94 -19.65 -15.64 11.32
N ARG A 95 -20.64 -16.44 10.86
CA ARG A 95 -21.63 -16.02 9.84
C ARG A 95 -22.52 -14.85 10.24
N ARG A 96 -22.77 -14.66 11.54
CA ARG A 96 -23.59 -13.54 12.03
C ARG A 96 -22.84 -12.21 12.03
N GLY A 97 -21.52 -12.24 11.79
CA GLY A 97 -20.63 -11.08 11.66
C GLY A 97 -20.81 -10.01 12.73
N ARG A 98 -21.34 -10.39 13.92
CA ARG A 98 -21.61 -9.41 14.97
C ARG A 98 -20.27 -8.75 15.26
N ARG A 99 -20.15 -7.47 14.88
CA ARG A 99 -19.24 -6.50 15.49
C ARG A 99 -19.16 -6.94 16.93
N MET A 100 -17.99 -7.36 17.42
CA MET A 100 -17.81 -7.66 18.83
C MET A 100 -18.54 -6.55 19.57
N ALA A 101 -19.66 -6.91 20.21
CA ALA A 101 -20.55 -5.92 20.79
C ALA A 101 -19.77 -5.42 21.99
N LEU A 102 -19.05 -4.33 21.75
CA LEU A 102 -17.98 -3.74 22.52
C LEU A 102 -16.63 -4.45 22.32
N PRO A 103 -15.53 -3.69 22.13
CA PRO A 103 -14.23 -4.14 22.60
C PRO A 103 -14.42 -4.75 23.99
N LEU A 104 -13.84 -5.91 24.27
CA LEU A 104 -13.87 -6.46 25.62
C LEU A 104 -13.21 -5.42 26.53
N ARG A 105 -14.01 -4.58 27.19
CA ARG A 105 -13.52 -3.50 28.05
C ARG A 105 -13.43 -3.99 29.48
N GLY A 106 -12.35 -3.61 30.15
CA GLY A 106 -12.05 -4.00 31.52
C GLY A 106 -11.73 -5.50 31.65
N PRO A 107 -11.88 -6.12 32.83
CA PRO A 107 -11.36 -7.47 33.15
C PRO A 107 -11.98 -8.63 32.36
N LYS A 108 -12.88 -8.36 31.40
CA LYS A 108 -13.34 -9.35 30.42
C LYS A 108 -12.44 -9.42 29.18
N ALA A 109 -11.58 -8.43 28.96
CA ALA A 109 -10.58 -8.40 27.90
C ALA A 109 -9.66 -9.63 27.97
N SER A 110 -9.31 -10.06 29.16
CA SER A 110 -8.24 -11.03 29.39
C SER A 110 -8.61 -12.50 29.16
N ARG A 111 -9.84 -12.83 28.73
CA ARG A 111 -10.40 -14.21 28.77
C ARG A 111 -10.05 -15.14 27.59
N GLY A 112 -8.96 -14.92 26.85
CA GLY A 112 -8.57 -15.75 25.70
C GLY A 112 -7.05 -15.88 25.55
N TRP A 113 -6.60 -16.80 24.69
CA TRP A 113 -5.19 -16.89 24.31
C TRP A 113 -4.87 -15.88 23.17
N PRO A 114 -3.65 -15.31 23.10
CA PRO A 114 -3.24 -14.52 21.93
C PRO A 114 -3.49 -15.29 20.63
N GLY A 115 -3.98 -14.66 19.56
CA GLY A 115 -4.31 -15.38 18.34
C GLY A 115 -5.77 -15.80 18.21
N GLU A 116 -6.46 -16.09 19.32
CA GLU A 116 -7.68 -16.90 19.26
C GLU A 116 -8.84 -16.22 18.48
N HIS A 117 -8.84 -14.90 18.36
CA HIS A 117 -9.90 -14.12 17.69
C HIS A 117 -9.41 -13.32 16.46
N HIS A 118 -8.33 -13.75 15.81
CA HIS A 118 -7.70 -12.97 14.73
C HIS A 118 -8.57 -12.81 13.47
N ALA A 119 -9.45 -13.78 13.16
CA ALA A 119 -10.34 -13.73 12.00
C ALA A 119 -11.79 -13.29 12.30
N GLY A 120 -12.10 -12.90 13.55
CA GLY A 120 -13.42 -12.36 13.89
C GLY A 120 -13.94 -12.70 15.28
N PRO A 121 -15.27 -12.56 15.52
CA PRO A 121 -15.86 -12.67 16.86
C PRO A 121 -15.92 -14.11 17.40
N ALA A 122 -15.66 -15.10 16.56
CA ALA A 122 -15.62 -16.51 16.93
C ALA A 122 -14.16 -16.98 16.93
N PRO A 123 -13.77 -17.84 17.88
CA PRO A 123 -12.49 -18.49 17.80
C PRO A 123 -12.46 -19.50 16.65
N GLY A 124 -11.26 -19.88 16.20
CA GLY A 124 -11.06 -20.85 15.14
C GLY A 124 -9.76 -21.63 15.32
N ASP A 125 -9.66 -22.75 14.61
CA ASP A 125 -8.43 -23.52 14.49
C ASP A 125 -7.63 -22.99 13.29
N HIS A 126 -6.36 -22.69 13.52
CA HIS A 126 -5.50 -22.10 12.50
C HIS A 126 -4.95 -23.16 11.54
N LEU A 127 -4.85 -22.81 10.25
CA LEU A 127 -4.23 -23.61 9.20
C LEU A 127 -3.46 -22.68 8.26
N VAL A 128 -2.17 -22.98 8.03
CA VAL A 128 -1.33 -22.19 7.12
C VAL A 128 -1.27 -22.87 5.77
N LEU A 129 -1.47 -22.10 4.69
CA LEU A 129 -1.34 -22.57 3.32
C LEU A 129 -0.35 -21.69 2.56
N LEU A 130 0.55 -22.33 1.80
CA LEU A 130 1.55 -21.67 0.96
C LEU A 130 1.33 -22.04 -0.51
N ALA A 131 1.43 -21.05 -1.40
CA ALA A 131 1.40 -21.27 -2.83
C ALA A 131 2.75 -21.81 -3.31
N ARG A 132 2.73 -22.96 -3.97
CA ARG A 132 3.93 -23.54 -4.61
C ARG A 132 4.24 -22.85 -5.95
N ASP A 133 3.19 -22.54 -6.69
CA ASP A 133 3.24 -22.09 -8.09
C ASP A 133 2.02 -21.17 -8.41
N PRO A 134 1.90 -20.65 -9.65
CA PRO A 134 0.77 -19.78 -10.02
C PRO A 134 -0.62 -20.42 -9.86
N ALA A 135 -0.76 -21.73 -10.04
CA ALA A 135 -2.03 -22.40 -9.82
C ALA A 135 -2.35 -22.48 -8.32
N GLY A 136 -1.34 -22.65 -7.48
CA GLY A 136 -1.44 -22.55 -6.03
C GLY A 136 -1.89 -21.17 -5.58
N TYR A 137 -1.29 -20.11 -6.13
CA TYR A 137 -1.73 -18.73 -5.85
C TYR A 137 -3.20 -18.51 -6.25
N ALA A 138 -3.60 -18.93 -7.45
CA ALA A 138 -4.98 -18.82 -7.89
C ALA A 138 -5.95 -19.60 -6.98
N ALA A 139 -5.52 -20.76 -6.47
CA ALA A 139 -6.29 -21.51 -5.48
C ALA A 139 -6.40 -20.77 -4.13
N LEU A 140 -5.31 -20.21 -3.60
CA LEU A 140 -5.35 -19.39 -2.38
C LEU A 140 -6.29 -18.20 -2.54
N SER A 141 -6.18 -17.48 -3.66
CA SER A 141 -7.03 -16.32 -3.96
C SER A 141 -8.51 -16.70 -4.04
N ARG A 142 -8.85 -17.86 -4.62
CA ARG A 142 -10.22 -18.40 -4.61
C ARG A 142 -10.70 -18.78 -3.20
N ILE A 143 -9.87 -19.46 -2.41
CA ILE A 143 -10.19 -19.86 -1.03
C ILE A 143 -10.46 -18.64 -0.15
N VAL A 144 -9.56 -17.66 -0.18
CA VAL A 144 -9.67 -16.39 0.55
C VAL A 144 -10.94 -15.65 0.14
N SER A 145 -11.17 -15.49 -1.16
CA SER A 145 -12.37 -14.83 -1.68
C SER A 145 -13.65 -15.52 -1.25
N ALA A 146 -13.71 -16.86 -1.34
CA ALA A 146 -14.87 -17.63 -0.91
C ALA A 146 -15.16 -17.43 0.58
N GLY A 147 -14.12 -17.40 1.43
CA GLY A 147 -14.26 -17.15 2.86
C GLY A 147 -14.81 -15.75 3.17
N HIS A 148 -14.27 -14.71 2.53
CA HIS A 148 -14.76 -13.33 2.71
C HIS A 148 -16.18 -13.13 2.18
N LEU A 149 -16.54 -13.81 1.09
CA LEU A 149 -17.89 -13.73 0.52
C LEU A 149 -18.90 -14.55 1.34
N ALA A 150 -18.47 -15.62 2.02
CA ALA A 150 -19.31 -16.39 2.95
C ALA A 150 -19.59 -15.65 4.27
N GLY A 151 -18.67 -14.76 4.68
CA GLY A 151 -18.76 -13.95 5.89
C GLY A 151 -19.39 -12.57 5.72
N GLU A 152 -19.29 -11.77 6.79
CA GLU A 152 -19.51 -10.32 6.72
C GLU A 152 -18.17 -9.60 6.47
N LYS A 153 -18.22 -8.33 6.08
CA LYS A 153 -17.00 -7.55 5.85
C LYS A 153 -16.08 -7.57 7.08
N ALA A 154 -14.79 -7.81 6.85
CA ALA A 154 -13.73 -7.97 7.86
C ALA A 154 -13.86 -9.21 8.77
N TYR A 155 -14.84 -10.10 8.51
CA TYR A 155 -15.09 -11.31 9.28
C TYR A 155 -15.34 -12.50 8.33
N PRO A 156 -14.28 -12.99 7.66
CA PRO A 156 -14.39 -14.12 6.74
C PRO A 156 -14.80 -15.41 7.46
N VAL A 157 -15.40 -16.34 6.71
CA VAL A 157 -15.85 -17.63 7.22
C VAL A 157 -15.30 -18.75 6.36
N PHE A 158 -14.30 -19.47 6.88
CA PHE A 158 -13.71 -20.63 6.22
C PHE A 158 -14.36 -21.92 6.73
N GLU A 159 -15.45 -22.36 6.10
CA GLU A 159 -16.12 -23.60 6.45
C GLU A 159 -15.26 -24.82 6.07
N ALA A 160 -15.03 -25.72 7.02
CA ALA A 160 -14.12 -26.86 6.83
C ALA A 160 -14.45 -27.71 5.59
N ALA A 161 -15.73 -28.03 5.35
CA ALA A 161 -16.12 -28.84 4.19
C ALA A 161 -15.83 -28.15 2.84
N ALA A 162 -16.05 -26.83 2.76
CA ALA A 162 -15.74 -26.06 1.56
C ALA A 162 -14.22 -25.92 1.35
N LEU A 163 -13.48 -25.74 2.44
CA LEU A 163 -12.02 -25.69 2.41
C LEU A 163 -11.42 -27.03 1.97
N GLU A 164 -11.86 -28.15 2.54
CA GLU A 164 -11.41 -29.49 2.16
C GLU A 164 -11.62 -29.76 0.67
N ALA A 165 -12.79 -29.38 0.12
CA ALA A 165 -13.06 -29.51 -1.31
C ALA A 165 -12.12 -28.63 -2.17
N ALA A 166 -11.87 -27.39 -1.75
CA ALA A 166 -10.95 -26.50 -2.45
C ALA A 166 -9.50 -26.98 -2.40
N LEU A 167 -9.07 -27.61 -1.30
CA LEU A 167 -7.76 -28.23 -1.18
C LEU A 167 -7.63 -29.45 -2.10
N ASP A 168 -8.68 -30.27 -2.23
CA ASP A 168 -8.69 -31.39 -3.18
C ASP A 168 -8.57 -30.93 -4.64
N GLU A 169 -9.22 -29.81 -5.01
CA GLU A 169 -9.09 -29.20 -6.33
C GLU A 169 -7.68 -28.64 -6.59
N ALA A 170 -7.01 -28.14 -5.56
CA ALA A 170 -5.69 -27.53 -5.63
C ALA A 170 -4.53 -28.51 -5.33
N LYS A 171 -4.82 -29.81 -5.28
CA LYS A 171 -3.88 -30.83 -4.82
C LYS A 171 -2.58 -30.82 -5.63
N GLY A 172 -1.46 -30.66 -4.94
CA GLY A 172 -0.11 -30.57 -5.51
C GLY A 172 0.37 -29.16 -5.85
N HIS A 173 -0.49 -28.15 -5.72
CA HIS A 173 -0.14 -26.75 -5.93
C HIS A 173 -0.01 -25.95 -4.63
N LEU A 174 -0.43 -26.54 -3.50
CA LEU A 174 -0.37 -25.94 -2.17
C LEU A 174 0.48 -26.78 -1.22
N VAL A 175 1.16 -26.11 -0.28
CA VAL A 175 1.78 -26.73 0.89
C VAL A 175 0.99 -26.31 2.11
N GLY A 176 0.63 -27.27 2.97
CA GLY A 176 -0.12 -27.02 4.21
C GLY A 176 0.75 -27.21 5.45
N LEU A 177 0.64 -26.29 6.41
CA LEU A 177 1.25 -26.44 7.74
C LEU A 177 0.14 -26.57 8.78
N SER A 178 0.34 -27.40 9.80
CA SER A 178 -0.66 -27.66 10.84
C SER A 178 -1.11 -26.44 11.64
N GLY A 179 -0.41 -25.32 11.50
CA GLY A 179 -0.70 -24.07 12.17
C GLY A 179 0.05 -23.94 13.50
N CYS A 180 -0.08 -22.74 14.06
CA CYS A 180 0.51 -22.35 15.33
C CYS A 180 -0.10 -23.11 16.52
N ARG A 181 0.20 -22.65 17.72
CA ARG A 181 -0.41 -23.15 18.98
C ARG A 181 -1.95 -23.16 18.97
N ASN A 182 -2.60 -22.33 18.16
CA ASN A 182 -4.06 -22.28 17.97
C ASN A 182 -4.55 -23.19 16.83
N GLY A 183 -3.67 -23.91 16.12
CA GLY A 183 -4.03 -24.92 15.14
C GLY A 183 -4.75 -26.12 15.77
N GLU A 184 -5.56 -26.83 14.99
CA GLU A 184 -6.38 -27.94 15.50
C GLU A 184 -5.51 -29.02 16.18
N ILE A 185 -4.33 -29.32 15.63
CA ILE A 185 -3.45 -30.38 16.13
C ILE A 185 -2.78 -29.96 17.45
N PRO A 186 -2.04 -28.83 17.54
CA PRO A 186 -1.45 -28.37 18.82
C PRO A 186 -2.50 -28.12 19.90
N ARG A 187 -3.64 -27.49 19.57
CA ARG A 187 -4.71 -27.22 20.54
C ARG A 187 -5.28 -28.51 21.13
N ARG A 188 -5.53 -29.54 20.31
CA ARG A 188 -6.03 -30.84 20.79
C ARG A 188 -4.99 -31.55 21.66
N LEU A 189 -3.69 -31.45 21.34
CA LEU A 189 -2.64 -31.97 22.21
C LEU A 189 -2.63 -31.27 23.56
N LEU A 190 -2.65 -29.94 23.59
CA LEU A 190 -2.72 -29.14 24.82
C LEU A 190 -3.97 -29.45 25.66
N ALA A 191 -5.08 -29.84 25.03
CA ALA A 191 -6.29 -30.31 25.69
C ALA A 191 -6.23 -31.77 26.18
N GLY A 192 -5.14 -32.50 25.93
CA GLY A 192 -4.99 -33.92 26.26
C GLY A 192 -5.70 -34.88 25.29
N GLU A 193 -6.18 -34.39 24.15
CA GLU A 193 -6.97 -35.14 23.17
C GLU A 193 -6.09 -35.75 22.06
N ARG A 194 -5.02 -36.48 22.42
CA ARG A 194 -4.02 -36.99 21.46
C ARG A 194 -4.60 -37.81 20.30
N ALA A 195 -5.59 -38.66 20.56
CA ALA A 195 -6.26 -39.44 19.51
C ALA A 195 -6.97 -38.53 18.49
N MET A 196 -7.61 -37.46 18.96
CA MET A 196 -8.28 -36.50 18.09
C MET A 196 -7.27 -35.64 17.32
N ALA A 197 -6.14 -35.26 17.94
CA ALA A 197 -5.06 -34.56 17.27
C ALA A 197 -4.51 -35.39 16.09
N ARG A 198 -4.32 -36.69 16.30
CA ARG A 198 -3.88 -37.61 15.23
C ARG A 198 -4.91 -37.71 14.10
N MET A 199 -6.19 -37.88 14.44
CA MET A 199 -7.26 -37.90 13.44
C MET A 199 -7.32 -36.59 12.63
N ALA A 200 -7.10 -35.44 13.27
CA ALA A 200 -7.03 -34.16 12.57
C ALA A 200 -5.82 -34.07 11.62
N ALA A 201 -4.64 -34.54 12.05
CA ALA A 201 -3.46 -34.60 11.20
C ALA A 201 -3.66 -35.48 9.96
N GLU A 202 -4.21 -36.68 10.14
CA GLU A 202 -4.54 -37.60 9.04
C GLU A 202 -5.64 -37.01 8.13
N ARG A 203 -6.63 -36.29 8.70
CA ARG A 203 -7.69 -35.61 7.95
C ARG A 203 -7.12 -34.53 7.02
N TRP A 204 -6.28 -33.64 7.54
CA TRP A 204 -5.70 -32.57 6.74
C TRP A 204 -4.72 -33.11 5.70
N ALA A 205 -3.85 -34.04 6.08
CA ALA A 205 -2.83 -34.61 5.20
C ALA A 205 -3.40 -35.24 3.91
N ARG A 206 -4.61 -35.83 3.96
CA ARG A 206 -5.21 -36.52 2.80
C ARG A 206 -5.44 -35.62 1.57
N HIS A 207 -5.57 -34.31 1.81
CA HIS A 207 -5.82 -33.30 0.79
C HIS A 207 -4.54 -32.87 0.05
N PHE A 208 -3.38 -33.27 0.55
CA PHE A 208 -2.08 -32.93 -0.03
C PHE A 208 -1.40 -34.19 -0.60
N PRO A 209 -0.47 -34.07 -1.55
CA PRO A 209 0.45 -35.15 -1.86
C PRO A 209 1.34 -35.50 -0.65
N ASP A 210 1.93 -36.70 -0.67
CA ASP A 210 2.86 -37.13 0.37
C ASP A 210 4.01 -36.12 0.49
N GLY A 211 4.20 -35.59 1.70
CA GLY A 211 5.26 -34.60 2.00
C GLY A 211 4.85 -33.13 1.92
N ASP A 212 3.65 -32.82 1.42
CA ASP A 212 3.17 -31.45 1.22
C ASP A 212 2.30 -30.92 2.36
N PHE A 213 1.93 -31.76 3.32
CA PHE A 213 1.36 -31.35 4.60
C PHE A 213 2.36 -31.64 5.73
N CYS A 214 2.76 -30.60 6.46
CA CYS A 214 3.77 -30.69 7.51
C CYS A 214 3.17 -30.40 8.89
N VAL A 215 3.58 -31.16 9.90
CA VAL A 215 3.34 -30.82 11.30
C VAL A 215 4.33 -29.74 11.71
N GLU A 216 3.80 -28.58 12.03
CA GLU A 216 4.55 -27.38 12.37
C GLU A 216 5.10 -27.46 13.80
N LEU A 217 6.37 -27.08 13.95
CA LEU A 217 7.10 -27.04 15.22
C LEU A 217 7.59 -25.60 15.45
N SER A 218 7.17 -24.99 16.55
CA SER A 218 7.60 -23.67 16.99
C SER A 218 8.07 -23.73 18.45
N HIS A 219 8.99 -22.84 18.84
CA HIS A 219 9.51 -22.74 20.20
C HIS A 219 9.81 -21.28 20.55
N HIS A 220 9.01 -20.74 21.47
CA HIS A 220 9.02 -19.34 21.90
C HIS A 220 9.46 -19.21 23.37
N LEU A 221 10.16 -20.22 23.91
CA LEU A 221 10.64 -20.28 25.29
C LEU A 221 9.50 -20.24 26.33
N LEU A 222 8.31 -20.74 25.96
CA LEU A 222 7.21 -20.91 26.90
C LEU A 222 7.42 -22.18 27.76
N PRO A 223 6.85 -22.24 28.98
CA PRO A 223 7.09 -23.35 29.89
C PRO A 223 6.73 -24.74 29.35
N ASP A 224 5.84 -24.81 28.36
CA ASP A 224 5.34 -26.04 27.76
C ASP A 224 5.80 -26.29 26.32
N ASP A 225 6.64 -25.42 25.74
CA ASP A 225 7.11 -25.59 24.36
C ASP A 225 7.94 -26.87 24.19
N ASP A 226 8.83 -27.19 25.13
CA ASP A 226 9.62 -28.44 25.10
C ASP A 226 8.73 -29.68 25.00
N TRP A 227 7.64 -29.69 25.77
CA TRP A 227 6.67 -30.78 25.78
C TRP A 227 5.85 -30.80 24.48
N LEU A 228 5.35 -29.64 24.06
CA LEU A 228 4.50 -29.54 22.87
C LEU A 228 5.26 -29.95 21.60
N VAL A 229 6.50 -29.48 21.43
CA VAL A 229 7.37 -29.88 20.31
C VAL A 229 7.63 -31.39 20.34
N ALA A 230 7.90 -31.98 21.52
CA ALA A 230 8.09 -33.41 21.64
C ALA A 230 6.81 -34.21 21.28
N GLU A 231 5.64 -33.76 21.73
CA GLU A 231 4.37 -34.41 21.43
C GLU A 231 3.98 -34.30 19.95
N LEU A 232 4.23 -33.15 19.32
CA LEU A 232 4.02 -32.92 17.89
C LEU A 232 4.97 -33.76 17.04
N ALA A 233 6.27 -33.75 17.36
CA ALA A 233 7.25 -34.64 16.71
C ALA A 233 6.86 -36.11 16.88
N SER A 234 6.31 -36.45 18.05
CA SER A 234 5.86 -37.79 18.35
C SER A 234 4.66 -38.23 17.51
N LEU A 235 3.68 -37.33 17.38
CA LEU A 235 2.48 -37.53 16.57
C LEU A 235 2.80 -37.58 15.07
N ALA A 236 3.67 -36.69 14.58
CA ALA A 236 4.08 -36.65 13.18
C ALA A 236 4.69 -37.98 12.71
N ASP A 237 5.62 -38.51 13.50
CA ASP A 237 6.31 -39.77 13.17
C ASP A 237 5.41 -41.00 13.37
N GLU A 238 4.38 -40.95 14.22
CA GLU A 238 3.32 -41.98 14.27
C GLU A 238 2.36 -41.95 13.07
N ALA A 239 2.11 -40.74 12.54
CA ALA A 239 1.24 -40.50 11.39
C ALA A 239 1.98 -40.63 10.04
N GLY A 240 3.32 -40.73 10.06
CA GLY A 240 4.16 -40.74 8.86
C GLY A 240 4.21 -39.38 8.15
N LEU A 241 4.02 -38.28 8.88
CA LEU A 241 4.01 -36.92 8.36
C LEU A 241 5.35 -36.23 8.58
N PRO A 242 5.82 -35.39 7.63
CA PRO A 242 7.00 -34.57 7.85
C PRO A 242 6.73 -33.49 8.89
N THR A 243 7.80 -33.00 9.52
CA THR A 243 7.77 -31.81 10.37
C THR A 243 8.36 -30.61 9.65
N VAL A 244 7.98 -29.41 10.06
CA VAL A 244 8.57 -28.14 9.59
C VAL A 244 8.80 -27.20 10.77
N VAL A 245 9.91 -26.47 10.78
CA VAL A 245 10.20 -25.47 11.82
C VAL A 245 9.83 -24.08 11.35
N THR A 246 9.04 -23.36 12.14
CA THR A 246 8.66 -21.96 11.93
C THR A 246 8.81 -21.19 13.25
N ASN A 247 8.71 -19.87 13.20
CA ASN A 247 8.78 -19.02 14.38
C ASN A 247 7.57 -18.09 14.58
N GLU A 248 6.50 -18.25 13.79
CA GLU A 248 5.23 -17.49 13.91
C GLU A 248 5.49 -15.98 14.05
N VAL A 249 6.21 -15.41 13.09
CA VAL A 249 6.76 -14.06 13.24
C VAL A 249 5.65 -13.01 13.22
N HIS A 250 5.64 -12.12 14.21
CA HIS A 250 4.73 -10.97 14.26
C HIS A 250 5.45 -9.61 14.11
N TYR A 251 6.78 -9.60 14.18
CA TYR A 251 7.59 -8.40 13.98
C TYR A 251 9.00 -8.74 13.48
N ALA A 252 9.60 -7.86 12.70
CA ALA A 252 10.93 -8.12 12.13
C ALA A 252 12.01 -8.33 13.21
N GLU A 253 11.95 -7.57 14.30
CA GLU A 253 12.97 -7.56 15.35
C GLU A 253 12.34 -7.56 16.75
N ALA A 254 13.10 -8.00 17.75
CA ALA A 254 12.63 -8.13 19.13
C ALA A 254 12.01 -6.83 19.70
N THR A 255 12.48 -5.65 19.28
CA THR A 255 11.94 -4.36 19.72
C THR A 255 10.50 -4.11 19.27
N GLY A 256 10.05 -4.77 18.20
CA GLY A 256 8.71 -4.65 17.63
C GLY A 256 7.58 -5.16 18.52
N HIS A 257 7.88 -5.99 19.54
CA HIS A 257 6.86 -6.45 20.51
C HIS A 257 6.12 -5.28 21.19
N ARG A 258 6.77 -4.13 21.33
CA ARG A 258 6.18 -2.95 21.98
C ARG A 258 5.01 -2.39 21.19
N LEU A 259 5.18 -2.28 19.87
CA LEU A 259 4.09 -1.86 18.99
C LEU A 259 3.04 -2.98 18.89
N GLN A 260 3.46 -4.24 18.82
CA GLN A 260 2.55 -5.39 18.83
C GLN A 260 1.59 -5.36 20.02
N ASP A 261 2.12 -5.17 21.24
CA ASP A 261 1.33 -5.01 22.47
C ASP A 261 0.28 -3.90 22.36
N VAL A 262 0.64 -2.77 21.75
CA VAL A 262 -0.24 -1.63 21.53
C VAL A 262 -1.31 -1.95 20.49
N LEU A 263 -0.96 -2.65 19.40
CA LEU A 263 -1.92 -3.09 18.39
C LEU A 263 -2.97 -4.03 18.99
N ILE A 264 -2.55 -4.98 19.84
CA ILE A 264 -3.47 -5.85 20.60
C ILE A 264 -4.38 -5.01 21.52
N ALA A 265 -3.84 -4.04 22.25
CA ALA A 265 -4.65 -3.14 23.07
C ALA A 265 -5.70 -2.36 22.24
N ILE A 266 -5.32 -1.86 21.06
CA ILE A 266 -6.21 -1.15 20.13
C ILE A 266 -7.30 -2.09 19.60
N ARG A 267 -6.93 -3.30 19.15
CA ARG A 267 -7.86 -4.33 18.68
C ARG A 267 -8.95 -4.61 19.70
N HIS A 268 -8.56 -4.76 20.96
CA HIS A 268 -9.48 -5.04 22.06
C HIS A 268 -10.06 -3.77 22.68
N GLY A 269 -9.79 -2.58 22.13
CA GLY A 269 -10.28 -1.27 22.59
C GLY A 269 -10.11 -1.05 24.09
N ALA A 270 -8.94 -1.43 24.60
CA ALA A 270 -8.59 -1.51 26.01
C ALA A 270 -7.18 -0.93 26.25
N SER A 271 -6.76 -0.82 27.51
CA SER A 271 -5.39 -0.39 27.85
C SER A 271 -4.40 -1.55 27.84
N LEU A 272 -3.10 -1.27 27.82
CA LEU A 272 -2.05 -2.29 27.96
C LEU A 272 -2.15 -3.10 29.27
N ASP A 273 -2.68 -2.47 30.33
CA ASP A 273 -2.91 -3.13 31.62
C ASP A 273 -4.07 -4.13 31.53
N ASP A 274 -5.13 -3.78 30.80
CA ASP A 274 -6.31 -4.62 30.61
C ASP A 274 -6.06 -5.84 29.70
N THR A 275 -5.07 -5.75 28.79
CA THR A 275 -4.80 -6.80 27.78
C THR A 275 -3.63 -7.71 28.12
N ARG A 276 -3.11 -7.71 29.36
CA ARG A 276 -1.95 -8.52 29.76
C ARG A 276 -2.02 -10.00 29.34
N GLU A 277 -3.18 -10.64 29.47
CA GLU A 277 -3.35 -12.07 29.16
C GLU A 277 -3.53 -12.35 27.65
N LEU A 278 -3.76 -11.31 26.85
CA LEU A 278 -3.95 -11.39 25.39
C LEU A 278 -2.68 -11.08 24.60
N ARG A 279 -1.64 -10.57 25.26
CA ARG A 279 -0.37 -10.19 24.63
C ARG A 279 0.55 -11.39 24.51
N LEU A 280 1.45 -11.34 23.53
CA LEU A 280 2.49 -12.35 23.39
C LEU A 280 3.39 -12.32 24.66
N PRO A 281 3.74 -13.47 25.27
CA PRO A 281 4.39 -13.49 26.57
C PRO A 281 5.81 -12.89 26.62
N ASN A 282 6.49 -12.82 25.47
CA ASN A 282 7.86 -12.36 25.33
C ASN A 282 8.14 -11.87 23.90
N ALA A 283 9.40 -11.51 23.62
CA ALA A 283 9.83 -10.95 22.34
C ALA A 283 10.29 -12.00 21.30
N GLU A 284 9.94 -13.29 21.45
CA GLU A 284 10.48 -14.38 20.62
C GLU A 284 9.81 -14.53 19.25
N TYR A 285 8.65 -13.91 19.02
CA TYR A 285 7.88 -13.91 17.75
C TYR A 285 8.48 -12.97 16.69
N ARG A 286 9.79 -13.07 16.47
CA ARG A 286 10.59 -12.25 15.54
C ARG A 286 11.29 -13.07 14.47
N LEU A 287 11.83 -12.44 13.44
CA LEU A 287 12.75 -13.14 12.54
C LEU A 287 14.01 -13.59 13.30
N LYS A 288 14.21 -14.90 13.38
CA LYS A 288 15.41 -15.56 13.92
C LYS A 288 16.29 -16.05 12.77
N THR A 289 17.60 -16.09 13.01
CA THR A 289 18.51 -16.72 12.05
C THR A 289 18.42 -18.24 12.17
N GLY A 290 18.75 -18.97 11.10
CA GLY A 290 18.85 -20.42 11.14
C GLY A 290 19.75 -20.94 12.27
N PRO A 291 20.95 -20.38 12.50
CA PRO A 291 21.77 -20.73 13.67
C PRO A 291 21.09 -20.53 15.03
N GLN A 292 20.27 -19.48 15.20
CA GLN A 292 19.52 -19.27 16.44
C GLN A 292 18.48 -20.38 16.65
N LEU A 293 17.73 -20.73 15.60
CA LEU A 293 16.75 -21.83 15.66
C LEU A 293 17.43 -23.19 15.86
N ALA A 294 18.58 -23.42 15.25
CA ALA A 294 19.35 -24.65 15.44
C ALA A 294 19.82 -24.81 16.90
N LEU A 295 20.20 -23.71 17.57
CA LEU A 295 20.56 -23.72 18.97
C LEU A 295 19.37 -24.05 19.89
N LEU A 296 18.18 -23.47 19.60
CA LEU A 296 16.94 -23.81 20.32
C LEU A 296 16.63 -25.30 20.17
N GLY A 297 16.65 -25.80 18.92
CA GLY A 297 16.43 -27.22 18.63
C GLY A 297 17.41 -28.14 19.34
N ALA A 298 18.71 -27.80 19.35
CA ALA A 298 19.73 -28.59 20.03
C ALA A 298 19.52 -28.66 21.56
N GLY A 299 18.86 -27.66 22.14
CA GLY A 299 18.51 -27.59 23.56
C GLY A 299 17.31 -28.45 23.97
N LEU A 300 16.52 -28.98 23.02
CA LEU A 300 15.34 -29.77 23.32
C LEU A 300 15.70 -31.04 24.12
N PRO A 301 15.02 -31.33 25.26
CA PRO A 301 15.34 -32.49 26.10
C PRO A 301 15.15 -33.84 25.38
N ASP A 302 14.08 -33.96 24.57
CA ASP A 302 13.71 -35.19 23.88
C ASP A 302 14.58 -35.41 22.60
N PRO A 303 15.29 -36.54 22.46
CA PRO A 303 16.07 -36.86 21.25
C PRO A 303 15.24 -36.93 19.95
N ARG A 304 13.98 -37.36 20.04
CA ARG A 304 13.03 -37.39 18.90
C ARG A 304 12.68 -35.97 18.48
N ALA A 305 12.41 -35.10 19.44
CA ALA A 305 12.16 -33.68 19.19
C ALA A 305 13.37 -33.01 18.52
N ARG A 306 14.60 -33.27 19.02
CA ARG A 306 15.84 -32.76 18.40
C ARG A 306 16.00 -33.16 16.94
N ARG A 307 15.73 -34.43 16.63
CA ARG A 307 15.78 -34.93 15.24
C ARG A 307 14.71 -34.27 14.37
N ALA A 308 13.46 -34.27 14.84
CA ALA A 308 12.33 -33.68 14.11
C ALA A 308 12.51 -32.17 13.89
N TRP A 309 13.14 -31.47 14.82
CA TRP A 309 13.51 -30.06 14.67
C TRP A 309 14.56 -29.87 13.57
N HIS A 310 15.66 -30.63 13.62
CA HIS A 310 16.69 -30.60 12.58
C HIS A 310 16.10 -30.89 11.18
N ASP A 311 15.29 -31.95 11.08
CA ASP A 311 14.64 -32.34 9.83
C ASP A 311 13.62 -31.28 9.39
N GLY A 312 12.90 -30.67 10.32
CA GLY A 312 11.95 -29.60 10.05
C GLY A 312 12.59 -28.29 9.59
N MET A 313 13.81 -27.97 10.05
CA MET A 313 14.60 -26.86 9.51
C MET A 313 15.02 -27.13 8.06
N ALA A 314 15.42 -28.37 7.75
CA ALA A 314 15.76 -28.77 6.38
C ALA A 314 14.52 -28.75 5.47
N GLN A 315 13.35 -29.17 5.99
CA GLN A 315 12.07 -29.11 5.28
C GLN A 315 11.65 -27.68 4.99
N ALA A 316 11.83 -26.75 5.94
CA ALA A 316 11.54 -25.33 5.72
C ALA A 316 12.38 -24.75 4.57
N ALA A 317 13.67 -25.09 4.53
CA ALA A 317 14.56 -24.73 3.42
C ALA A 317 14.13 -25.35 2.08
N ALA A 318 13.70 -26.62 2.08
CA ALA A 318 13.25 -27.32 0.88
C ALA A 318 11.96 -26.70 0.31
N ILE A 319 10.99 -26.39 1.18
CA ILE A 319 9.76 -25.68 0.79
C ILE A 319 10.11 -24.30 0.24
N GLY A 320 10.97 -23.54 0.92
CA GLY A 320 11.37 -22.21 0.45
C GLY A 320 12.08 -22.20 -0.91
N GLN A 321 12.78 -23.27 -1.26
CA GLN A 321 13.37 -23.43 -2.60
C GLN A 321 12.34 -23.82 -3.66
N ALA A 322 11.32 -24.59 -3.27
CA ALA A 322 10.31 -25.14 -4.17
C ALA A 322 9.15 -24.18 -4.45
N CYS A 323 8.82 -23.29 -3.51
CA CYS A 323 7.85 -22.23 -3.68
C CYS A 323 8.47 -21.05 -4.41
N ARG A 324 8.19 -20.91 -5.71
CA ARG A 324 8.65 -19.76 -6.51
C ARG A 324 7.51 -19.26 -7.37
N LEU A 325 7.10 -18.02 -7.10
CA LEU A 325 6.03 -17.37 -7.81
C LEU A 325 6.52 -16.07 -8.45
N ASP A 326 6.08 -15.85 -9.68
CA ASP A 326 6.17 -14.56 -10.36
C ASP A 326 4.74 -14.01 -10.51
N LEU A 327 4.50 -12.82 -9.97
CA LEU A 327 3.21 -12.13 -10.01
C LEU A 327 3.05 -11.24 -11.25
N GLY A 328 3.95 -11.31 -12.23
CA GLY A 328 3.92 -10.55 -13.50
C GLY A 328 2.72 -10.86 -14.41
N PHE A 329 1.51 -10.47 -13.99
CA PHE A 329 0.22 -10.75 -14.64
C PHE A 329 -0.06 -9.91 -15.90
N GLU A 330 0.97 -9.29 -16.48
CA GLU A 330 0.86 -8.50 -17.72
C GLU A 330 0.25 -9.28 -18.90
N ARG A 331 0.23 -10.61 -18.82
CA ARG A 331 -0.37 -11.51 -19.83
C ARG A 331 -1.90 -11.57 -19.77
N TYR A 332 -2.51 -11.16 -18.65
CA TYR A 332 -3.96 -11.19 -18.44
C TYR A 332 -4.65 -9.87 -18.82
N ARG A 333 -4.02 -9.08 -19.70
CA ARG A 333 -4.54 -7.78 -20.14
C ARG A 333 -5.86 -7.93 -20.90
N PHE A 334 -6.85 -7.18 -20.41
CA PHE A 334 -8.22 -6.97 -20.90
C PHE A 334 -9.20 -8.15 -20.78
N PRO A 335 -10.48 -7.87 -20.48
CA PRO A 335 -11.52 -8.87 -20.27
C PRO A 335 -11.96 -9.66 -21.51
N GLY A 336 -11.46 -9.32 -22.70
CA GLY A 336 -12.15 -9.65 -23.93
C GLY A 336 -13.34 -8.70 -24.12
N PHE A 337 -13.47 -8.11 -25.31
CA PHE A 337 -14.67 -7.37 -25.68
C PHE A 337 -15.46 -8.14 -26.73
N THR A 338 -16.73 -8.44 -26.45
CA THR A 338 -17.61 -9.11 -27.41
C THR A 338 -17.88 -8.17 -28.58
N VAL A 339 -17.38 -8.54 -29.76
CA VAL A 339 -17.61 -7.85 -31.03
C VAL A 339 -18.55 -8.67 -31.94
N PRO A 340 -19.17 -8.05 -32.95
CA PRO A 340 -19.99 -8.77 -33.93
C PRO A 340 -19.22 -9.89 -34.64
N ASP A 341 -19.95 -10.92 -35.10
CA ASP A 341 -19.35 -12.06 -35.81
C ASP A 341 -18.53 -11.61 -37.02
N GLY A 342 -17.28 -12.07 -37.09
CA GLY A 342 -16.34 -11.75 -38.16
C GLY A 342 -15.51 -10.47 -37.95
N GLU A 343 -15.75 -9.73 -36.88
CA GLU A 343 -14.95 -8.56 -36.49
C GLU A 343 -13.87 -8.92 -35.47
N THR A 344 -12.81 -8.12 -35.41
CA THR A 344 -11.84 -8.08 -34.31
C THR A 344 -12.09 -6.83 -33.45
N PRO A 345 -11.57 -6.76 -32.20
CA PRO A 345 -11.65 -5.54 -31.41
C PRO A 345 -11.13 -4.31 -32.15
N PHE A 346 -10.01 -4.45 -32.88
CA PHE A 346 -9.47 -3.34 -33.65
C PHE A 346 -10.35 -2.96 -34.85
N SER A 347 -10.85 -3.92 -35.64
CA SER A 347 -11.68 -3.59 -36.82
C SER A 347 -13.00 -2.94 -36.41
N TYR A 348 -13.59 -3.37 -35.29
CA TYR A 348 -14.79 -2.74 -34.75
C TYR A 348 -14.53 -1.32 -34.23
N LEU A 349 -13.44 -1.14 -33.46
CA LEU A 349 -13.01 0.19 -33.00
C LEU A 349 -12.74 1.14 -34.18
N TYR A 350 -12.07 0.65 -35.23
CA TYR A 350 -11.77 1.41 -36.44
C TYR A 350 -13.06 1.95 -37.09
N GLN A 351 -14.09 1.09 -37.25
CA GLN A 351 -15.38 1.51 -37.80
C GLN A 351 -16.05 2.60 -36.93
N LEU A 352 -16.12 2.37 -35.61
CA LEU A 352 -16.73 3.32 -34.67
C LEU A 352 -16.04 4.68 -34.70
N ALA A 353 -14.71 4.70 -34.74
CA ALA A 353 -13.93 5.92 -34.75
C ALA A 353 -14.12 6.71 -36.06
N HIS A 354 -14.14 6.03 -37.21
CA HIS A 354 -14.43 6.67 -38.50
C HIS A 354 -15.87 7.21 -38.59
N ASP A 355 -16.85 6.52 -38.01
CA ASP A 355 -18.22 7.03 -37.92
C ASP A 355 -18.34 8.21 -36.95
N GLY A 356 -17.57 8.20 -35.87
CA GLY A 356 -17.37 9.36 -34.99
C GLY A 356 -16.83 10.57 -35.74
N LEU A 357 -15.77 10.37 -36.54
CA LEU A 357 -15.14 11.43 -37.34
C LEU A 357 -16.13 12.09 -38.29
N ARG A 358 -16.95 11.30 -39.01
CA ARG A 358 -18.01 11.79 -39.92
C ARG A 358 -19.11 12.60 -39.21
N ARG A 359 -19.36 12.30 -37.94
CA ARG A 359 -20.34 13.01 -37.12
C ARG A 359 -19.77 14.34 -36.59
N ARG A 360 -18.53 14.33 -36.10
CA ARG A 360 -17.88 15.48 -35.43
C ARG A 360 -17.27 16.49 -36.41
N TYR A 361 -16.67 16.04 -37.52
CA TYR A 361 -15.99 16.93 -38.49
C TYR A 361 -16.76 17.01 -39.81
N ARG A 362 -17.36 18.17 -40.09
CA ARG A 362 -18.11 18.46 -41.32
C ARG A 362 -17.71 19.82 -41.90
N PRO A 363 -16.91 19.87 -42.99
CA PRO A 363 -16.30 18.74 -43.71
C PRO A 363 -15.17 18.07 -42.90
N ILE A 364 -14.85 16.82 -43.23
CA ILE A 364 -13.68 16.13 -42.66
C ILE A 364 -12.42 16.85 -43.15
N THR A 365 -11.57 17.29 -42.22
CA THR A 365 -10.30 17.94 -42.54
C THR A 365 -9.19 16.93 -42.75
N LYS A 366 -8.18 17.28 -43.55
CA LYS A 366 -6.99 16.44 -43.76
C LYS A 366 -6.28 16.15 -42.44
N GLN A 367 -6.10 17.18 -41.60
CA GLN A 367 -5.46 17.07 -40.30
C GLN A 367 -6.17 16.07 -39.38
N ALA A 368 -7.52 16.11 -39.32
CA ALA A 368 -8.28 15.19 -38.49
C ALA A 368 -8.18 13.73 -38.96
N LEU A 369 -8.18 13.51 -40.27
CA LEU A 369 -7.99 12.17 -40.83
C LEU A 369 -6.58 11.62 -40.57
N GLU A 370 -5.55 12.45 -40.72
CA GLU A 370 -4.16 12.08 -40.45
C GLU A 370 -3.94 11.74 -38.97
N GLN A 371 -4.46 12.57 -38.06
CA GLN A 371 -4.38 12.34 -36.61
C GLN A 371 -5.12 11.05 -36.22
N LEU A 372 -6.35 10.84 -36.72
CA LEU A 372 -7.10 9.62 -36.42
C LEU A 372 -6.36 8.36 -36.87
N THR A 373 -5.75 8.40 -38.05
CA THR A 373 -5.00 7.26 -38.61
C THR A 373 -3.76 6.95 -37.77
N HIS A 374 -3.04 7.98 -37.32
CA HIS A 374 -1.89 7.85 -36.43
C HIS A 374 -2.28 7.22 -35.09
N GLU A 375 -3.29 7.77 -34.42
CA GLU A 375 -3.75 7.27 -33.11
C GLU A 375 -4.25 5.83 -33.18
N LEU A 376 -5.08 5.47 -34.18
CA LEU A 376 -5.52 4.10 -34.37
C LEU A 376 -4.34 3.14 -34.61
N GLY A 377 -3.32 3.57 -35.35
CA GLY A 377 -2.11 2.78 -35.56
C GLY A 377 -1.34 2.52 -34.26
N VAL A 378 -1.25 3.51 -33.37
CA VAL A 378 -0.61 3.35 -32.04
C VAL A 378 -1.44 2.43 -31.15
N ILE A 379 -2.77 2.59 -31.13
CA ILE A 379 -3.69 1.78 -30.32
C ILE A 379 -3.61 0.29 -30.72
N ASP A 380 -3.48 0.00 -32.03
CA ASP A 380 -3.32 -1.37 -32.52
C ASP A 380 -1.99 -1.98 -32.06
N ARG A 381 -0.88 -1.26 -32.25
CA ARG A 381 0.47 -1.72 -31.84
C ARG A 381 0.60 -1.95 -30.33
N THR A 382 -0.13 -1.17 -29.54
CA THR A 382 -0.14 -1.27 -28.08
C THR A 382 -1.22 -2.23 -27.54
N ASN A 383 -2.02 -2.85 -28.42
CA ASN A 383 -3.10 -3.77 -28.09
C ASN A 383 -4.13 -3.17 -27.11
N LEU A 384 -4.45 -1.88 -27.27
CA LEU A 384 -5.39 -1.14 -26.41
C LEU A 384 -6.82 -1.08 -26.96
N SER A 385 -7.10 -1.76 -28.08
CA SER A 385 -8.40 -1.68 -28.76
C SER A 385 -9.57 -2.05 -27.84
N GLU A 386 -9.43 -3.10 -27.04
CA GLU A 386 -10.48 -3.53 -26.10
C GLU A 386 -10.74 -2.50 -25.00
N PHE A 387 -9.69 -1.83 -24.52
CA PHE A 387 -9.82 -0.78 -23.51
C PHE A 387 -10.76 0.34 -23.98
N PHE A 388 -10.51 0.86 -25.19
CA PHE A 388 -11.33 1.90 -25.79
C PHE A 388 -12.77 1.43 -26.02
N LEU A 389 -12.98 0.16 -26.41
CA LEU A 389 -14.30 -0.40 -26.59
C LEU A 389 -15.07 -0.53 -25.27
N ILE A 390 -14.42 -0.93 -24.18
CA ILE A 390 -15.04 -0.99 -22.85
C ILE A 390 -15.48 0.40 -22.41
N VAL A 391 -14.58 1.40 -22.51
CA VAL A 391 -14.89 2.78 -22.15
C VAL A 391 -15.98 3.37 -23.04
N TRP A 392 -15.94 3.13 -24.35
CA TRP A 392 -16.98 3.52 -25.30
C TRP A 392 -18.34 2.93 -24.92
N ASP A 393 -18.38 1.65 -24.57
CA ASP A 393 -19.62 0.97 -24.19
C ASP A 393 -20.23 1.52 -22.90
N LEU A 394 -19.40 1.86 -21.91
CA LEU A 394 -19.84 2.56 -20.69
C LEU A 394 -20.45 3.93 -21.01
N MET A 395 -19.80 4.70 -21.87
CA MET A 395 -20.27 6.02 -22.31
C MET A 395 -21.56 5.91 -23.14
N GLU A 396 -21.69 4.87 -23.95
CA GLU A 396 -22.87 4.59 -24.74
C GLU A 396 -24.05 4.16 -23.86
N PHE A 397 -23.82 3.33 -22.84
CA PHE A 397 -24.81 3.03 -21.82
C PHE A 397 -25.27 4.32 -21.10
N ALA A 398 -24.34 5.17 -20.67
CA ALA A 398 -24.65 6.43 -20.01
C ALA A 398 -25.52 7.31 -20.91
N ARG A 399 -25.13 7.49 -22.18
CA ARG A 399 -25.88 8.29 -23.16
C ARG A 399 -27.29 7.76 -23.40
N ARG A 400 -27.47 6.45 -23.57
CA ARG A 400 -28.80 5.81 -23.77
C ARG A 400 -29.72 6.02 -22.57
N ASN A 401 -29.16 6.07 -21.37
CA ASN A 401 -29.90 6.26 -20.12
C ASN A 401 -29.94 7.73 -19.66
N LYS A 402 -29.50 8.68 -20.51
CA LYS A 402 -29.44 10.12 -20.20
C LYS A 402 -28.61 10.43 -18.95
N ILE A 403 -27.58 9.64 -18.68
CA ILE A 403 -26.60 9.90 -17.61
C ILE A 403 -25.51 10.78 -18.20
N ILE A 404 -25.25 11.93 -17.56
CA ILE A 404 -24.16 12.82 -17.98
C ILE A 404 -22.84 12.18 -17.57
N GLY A 405 -21.97 11.96 -18.56
CA GLY A 405 -20.62 11.44 -18.40
C GLY A 405 -19.62 12.28 -19.19
N GLN A 406 -18.39 12.40 -18.69
CA GLN A 406 -17.31 13.14 -19.31
C GLN A 406 -15.96 12.49 -18.98
N GLY A 407 -15.17 12.14 -19.99
CA GLY A 407 -13.78 11.77 -19.80
C GLY A 407 -12.91 12.96 -19.41
N ARG A 408 -11.94 12.74 -18.51
CA ARG A 408 -11.01 13.75 -18.00
C ARG A 408 -9.55 13.31 -18.14
N GLY A 409 -8.62 14.20 -17.77
CA GLY A 409 -7.19 13.92 -17.85
C GLY A 409 -6.69 13.84 -19.30
N SER A 410 -5.67 13.02 -19.53
CA SER A 410 -5.04 12.87 -20.84
C SER A 410 -5.94 12.20 -21.89
N ALA A 411 -7.05 11.58 -21.50
CA ALA A 411 -8.06 11.11 -22.45
C ALA A 411 -8.58 12.26 -23.36
N GLY A 412 -8.52 13.51 -22.89
CA GLY A 412 -8.85 14.71 -23.68
C GLY A 412 -7.91 14.95 -24.86
N ASP A 413 -6.70 14.38 -24.84
CA ASP A 413 -5.67 14.59 -25.86
C ASP A 413 -5.85 13.68 -27.10
N SER A 414 -6.86 12.79 -27.12
CA SER A 414 -7.06 11.79 -28.18
C SER A 414 -8.26 12.10 -29.08
N ILE A 415 -8.01 12.13 -30.40
CA ILE A 415 -9.08 12.25 -31.39
C ILE A 415 -9.95 10.99 -31.43
N VAL A 416 -9.38 9.82 -31.15
CA VAL A 416 -10.14 8.56 -31.05
C VAL A 416 -11.13 8.66 -29.89
N ALA A 417 -10.71 9.10 -28.71
CA ALA A 417 -11.58 9.30 -27.56
C ALA A 417 -12.70 10.32 -27.85
N TYR A 418 -12.38 11.42 -28.52
CA TYR A 418 -13.35 12.43 -28.95
C TYR A 418 -14.37 11.87 -29.97
N CYS A 419 -13.90 11.12 -30.97
CA CYS A 419 -14.76 10.50 -31.99
C CYS A 419 -15.72 9.45 -31.41
N LEU A 420 -15.27 8.70 -30.40
CA LEU A 420 -16.09 7.74 -29.67
C LEU A 420 -17.09 8.42 -28.71
N GLY A 421 -16.93 9.72 -28.44
CA GLY A 421 -17.74 10.46 -27.48
C GLY A 421 -17.37 10.19 -26.03
N ILE A 422 -16.15 9.70 -25.78
CA ILE A 422 -15.59 9.53 -24.43
C ILE A 422 -15.27 10.90 -23.83
N THR A 423 -14.68 11.78 -24.66
CA THR A 423 -14.44 13.18 -24.32
C THR A 423 -15.26 14.10 -25.23
N LYS A 424 -15.50 15.31 -24.75
CA LYS A 424 -16.17 16.38 -25.51
C LYS A 424 -15.21 17.45 -26.04
N VAL A 425 -13.94 17.38 -25.67
CA VAL A 425 -12.91 18.36 -26.05
C VAL A 425 -12.30 17.95 -27.38
N ASP A 426 -12.28 18.86 -28.36
CA ASP A 426 -11.63 18.62 -29.65
C ASP A 426 -10.10 18.81 -29.50
N PRO A 427 -9.30 17.74 -29.60
CA PRO A 427 -7.85 17.84 -29.39
C PRO A 427 -7.14 18.61 -30.51
N ILE A 428 -7.72 18.68 -31.71
CA ILE A 428 -7.12 19.39 -32.84
C ILE A 428 -7.31 20.90 -32.67
N GLU A 429 -8.53 21.31 -32.32
CA GLU A 429 -8.86 22.72 -32.07
C GLU A 429 -7.98 23.30 -30.96
N HIS A 430 -7.83 22.55 -29.86
CA HIS A 430 -7.05 22.98 -28.70
C HIS A 430 -5.56 22.60 -28.74
N LYS A 431 -5.08 21.99 -29.83
CA LYS A 431 -3.67 21.61 -30.05
C LYS A 431 -3.11 20.72 -28.94
N LEU A 432 -3.92 19.77 -28.50
CA LEU A 432 -3.54 18.78 -27.50
C LEU A 432 -2.64 17.70 -28.13
N LEU A 433 -1.81 17.07 -27.30
CA LEU A 433 -0.76 16.16 -27.74
C LEU A 433 -1.10 14.72 -27.35
N PHE A 434 -1.46 13.89 -28.33
CA PHE A 434 -1.81 12.48 -28.11
C PHE A 434 -0.71 11.70 -27.38
N GLU A 435 0.56 11.99 -27.62
CA GLU A 435 1.69 11.30 -26.99
C GLU A 435 1.79 11.53 -25.47
N ARG A 436 1.07 12.53 -24.92
CA ARG A 436 0.91 12.69 -23.46
C ARG A 436 -0.06 11.66 -22.87
N PHE A 437 -0.96 11.13 -23.70
CA PHE A 437 -1.93 10.12 -23.32
C PHE A 437 -1.38 8.72 -23.50
N ILE A 438 -0.94 8.38 -24.72
CA ILE A 438 -0.38 7.06 -25.05
C ILE A 438 0.99 7.26 -25.70
N ASN A 439 2.00 6.64 -25.11
CA ASN A 439 3.35 6.57 -25.67
C ASN A 439 3.79 5.10 -25.68
N GLU A 440 4.42 4.66 -26.77
CA GLU A 440 4.91 3.29 -26.95
C GLU A 440 5.95 2.88 -25.87
N ALA A 441 6.54 3.84 -25.14
CA ALA A 441 7.51 3.62 -24.07
C ALA A 441 6.93 3.69 -22.63
N ARG A 442 5.62 3.92 -22.42
CA ARG A 442 5.02 4.18 -21.09
C ARG A 442 4.05 3.07 -20.66
N ALA A 443 3.76 3.03 -19.35
CA ALA A 443 2.72 2.19 -18.73
C ALA A 443 1.32 2.46 -19.32
N LEU A 444 0.38 1.53 -19.08
CA LEU A 444 -1.02 1.58 -19.54
C LEU A 444 -1.68 2.96 -19.30
N PRO A 445 -2.48 3.48 -20.25
CA PRO A 445 -3.17 4.75 -20.07
C PRO A 445 -4.30 4.64 -19.05
N ASP A 446 -4.47 5.66 -18.22
CA ASP A 446 -5.61 5.81 -17.30
C ASP A 446 -6.70 6.64 -17.98
N ILE A 447 -7.91 6.09 -18.12
CA ILE A 447 -9.09 6.87 -18.54
C ILE A 447 -10.03 7.02 -17.34
N ASP A 448 -9.98 8.21 -16.77
CA ASP A 448 -10.93 8.67 -15.77
C ASP A 448 -12.23 9.13 -16.44
N ILE A 449 -13.37 8.66 -15.97
CA ILE A 449 -14.69 9.09 -16.44
C ILE A 449 -15.49 9.66 -15.27
N ASP A 450 -15.83 10.94 -15.35
CA ASP A 450 -16.71 11.58 -14.39
C ASP A 450 -18.17 11.38 -14.78
N PHE A 451 -18.99 10.89 -13.86
CA PHE A 451 -20.44 10.78 -14.00
C PHE A 451 -21.18 11.68 -13.02
N ASP A 452 -22.45 11.95 -13.32
CA ASP A 452 -23.42 12.48 -12.35
C ASP A 452 -23.36 11.67 -11.04
N VAL A 453 -23.08 12.38 -9.94
CA VAL A 453 -22.94 11.81 -8.59
C VAL A 453 -24.16 10.97 -8.17
N ASN A 454 -25.36 11.35 -8.59
CA ASN A 454 -26.61 10.69 -8.20
C ASN A 454 -26.87 9.42 -9.02
N ARG A 455 -26.24 9.29 -10.21
CA ARG A 455 -26.53 8.23 -11.18
C ARG A 455 -25.34 7.34 -11.50
N ARG A 456 -24.15 7.62 -10.94
CA ARG A 456 -22.95 6.78 -11.12
C ARG A 456 -23.20 5.30 -10.78
N GLU A 457 -24.02 5.04 -9.77
CA GLU A 457 -24.31 3.66 -9.35
C GLU A 457 -24.92 2.84 -10.49
N GLU A 458 -25.74 3.44 -11.34
CA GLU A 458 -26.34 2.74 -12.48
C GLU A 458 -25.28 2.21 -13.46
N VAL A 459 -24.18 2.96 -13.63
CA VAL A 459 -23.04 2.60 -14.49
C VAL A 459 -22.20 1.48 -13.87
N ILE A 460 -21.92 1.56 -12.56
CA ILE A 460 -21.23 0.49 -11.84
C ILE A 460 -22.03 -0.82 -11.93
N GLN A 461 -23.34 -0.75 -11.68
CA GLN A 461 -24.22 -1.91 -11.75
C GLN A 461 -24.38 -2.43 -13.18
N TYR A 462 -24.27 -1.58 -14.19
CA TYR A 462 -24.20 -2.01 -15.58
C TYR A 462 -22.94 -2.83 -15.85
N LEU A 463 -21.79 -2.41 -15.34
CA LEU A 463 -20.53 -3.14 -15.47
C LEU A 463 -20.65 -4.54 -14.85
N TYR A 464 -21.16 -4.63 -13.61
CA TYR A 464 -21.39 -5.91 -12.95
C TYR A 464 -22.35 -6.83 -13.74
N ARG A 465 -23.42 -6.28 -14.34
CA ARG A 465 -24.33 -7.07 -15.18
C ARG A 465 -23.72 -7.50 -16.51
N ARG A 466 -22.88 -6.67 -17.11
CA ARG A 466 -22.27 -6.92 -18.42
C ARG A 466 -21.15 -7.95 -18.36
N TYR A 467 -20.26 -7.80 -17.39
CA TYR A 467 -19.05 -8.64 -17.27
C TYR A 467 -19.20 -9.75 -16.24
N GLY A 468 -20.15 -9.63 -15.32
CA GLY A 468 -20.36 -10.59 -14.23
C GLY A 468 -19.57 -10.23 -12.98
N VAL A 469 -20.10 -10.64 -11.83
CA VAL A 469 -19.47 -10.42 -10.51
C VAL A 469 -18.18 -11.22 -10.32
N ASP A 470 -18.01 -12.30 -11.09
CA ASP A 470 -16.80 -13.14 -11.06
C ASP A 470 -15.65 -12.53 -11.86
N HIS A 471 -15.90 -11.47 -12.62
CA HIS A 471 -14.93 -10.84 -13.54
C HIS A 471 -14.78 -9.33 -13.28
N SER A 472 -15.47 -8.80 -12.28
CA SER A 472 -15.41 -7.38 -11.97
C SER A 472 -15.48 -7.12 -10.48
N ALA A 473 -14.66 -6.18 -10.01
CA ALA A 473 -14.65 -5.73 -8.63
C ALA A 473 -14.22 -4.27 -8.54
N MET A 474 -14.65 -3.58 -7.48
CA MET A 474 -14.10 -2.28 -7.14
C MET A 474 -12.67 -2.46 -6.62
N VAL A 475 -11.77 -1.54 -6.93
CA VAL A 475 -10.46 -1.49 -6.29
C VAL A 475 -10.66 -1.08 -4.83
N CYS A 476 -9.90 -1.64 -3.88
CA CYS A 476 -9.97 -1.18 -2.50
C CYS A 476 -9.14 0.08 -2.26
N ASN A 477 -9.31 0.64 -1.08
CA ASN A 477 -8.45 1.69 -0.58
C ASN A 477 -7.96 1.26 0.81
N VAL A 478 -6.64 1.15 1.00
CA VAL A 478 -6.07 0.82 2.32
C VAL A 478 -6.09 2.08 3.18
N ILE A 479 -7.00 2.13 4.15
CA ILE A 479 -7.06 3.26 5.09
C ILE A 479 -5.99 3.06 6.15
N THR A 480 -5.01 3.96 6.21
CA THR A 480 -3.90 3.87 7.16
C THR A 480 -4.07 4.76 8.39
N TYR A 481 -3.31 4.45 9.46
CA TYR A 481 -3.13 5.37 10.57
C TYR A 481 -2.40 6.64 10.11
N ARG A 482 -3.01 7.76 10.47
CA ARG A 482 -2.55 9.15 10.26
C ARG A 482 -2.51 9.88 11.59
N ALA A 483 -1.78 11.00 11.68
CA ALA A 483 -1.45 11.71 12.92
C ALA A 483 -2.56 11.70 13.99
N ARG A 484 -3.72 12.26 13.69
CA ARG A 484 -4.87 12.33 14.63
C ARG A 484 -5.41 10.97 15.04
N SER A 485 -5.48 10.01 14.12
CA SER A 485 -5.98 8.66 14.41
C SER A 485 -4.97 7.82 15.18
N ALA A 486 -3.67 7.95 14.87
CA ALA A 486 -2.59 7.28 15.58
C ALA A 486 -2.56 7.74 17.04
N VAL A 487 -2.53 9.05 17.29
CA VAL A 487 -2.58 9.62 18.64
C VAL A 487 -3.81 9.15 19.40
N ARG A 488 -4.99 9.16 18.77
CA ARG A 488 -6.23 8.74 19.42
C ARG A 488 -6.20 7.29 19.90
N GLU A 489 -5.63 6.37 19.12
CA GLU A 489 -5.64 4.96 19.47
C GLU A 489 -4.46 4.59 20.38
N VAL A 490 -3.24 5.08 20.08
CA VAL A 490 -2.05 4.84 20.91
C VAL A 490 -2.21 5.46 22.29
N ALA A 491 -2.73 6.68 22.40
CA ALA A 491 -2.91 7.32 23.71
C ALA A 491 -3.94 6.58 24.58
N LYS A 492 -5.01 6.02 23.97
CA LYS A 492 -5.96 5.17 24.70
C LYS A 492 -5.31 3.88 25.20
N ALA A 493 -4.51 3.23 24.36
CA ALA A 493 -3.76 2.02 24.75
C ALA A 493 -2.80 2.29 25.92
N LEU A 494 -2.15 3.46 25.92
CA LEU A 494 -1.30 3.95 27.01
C LEU A 494 -2.06 4.52 28.23
N ALA A 495 -3.40 4.38 28.25
CA ALA A 495 -4.28 4.83 29.31
C ALA A 495 -4.23 6.34 29.61
N PHE A 496 -4.07 7.18 28.58
CA PHE A 496 -4.26 8.62 28.72
C PHE A 496 -5.74 8.97 28.96
N PRO A 497 -6.05 9.99 29.79
CA PRO A 497 -7.41 10.48 29.97
C PRO A 497 -8.04 10.96 28.64
N PRO A 498 -9.34 10.66 28.36
CA PRO A 498 -9.97 11.01 27.09
C PRO A 498 -9.91 12.51 26.74
N ASP A 499 -10.00 13.39 27.73
CA ASP A 499 -9.89 14.84 27.55
C ASP A 499 -8.49 15.27 27.08
N VAL A 500 -7.45 14.57 27.55
CA VAL A 500 -6.07 14.78 27.08
C VAL A 500 -5.93 14.29 25.65
N VAL A 501 -6.47 13.11 25.33
CA VAL A 501 -6.43 12.55 23.96
C VAL A 501 -7.09 13.50 22.96
N ASP A 502 -8.26 14.04 23.30
CA ASP A 502 -8.98 14.96 22.41
C ASP A 502 -8.28 16.31 22.25
N ARG A 503 -7.59 16.81 23.29
CA ARG A 503 -6.78 18.02 23.18
C ARG A 503 -5.57 17.82 22.27
N VAL A 504 -4.78 16.77 22.52
CA VAL A 504 -3.59 16.46 21.70
C VAL A 504 -4.01 16.25 20.24
N ALA A 505 -5.08 15.51 19.97
CA ALA A 505 -5.52 15.26 18.60
C ALA A 505 -6.02 16.51 17.85
N LYS A 506 -6.44 17.57 18.56
CA LYS A 506 -6.88 18.85 17.96
C LYS A 506 -5.73 19.81 17.67
N ALA A 507 -4.64 19.70 18.41
CA ALA A 507 -3.42 20.48 18.22
C ALA A 507 -2.60 20.07 16.98
N LEU A 508 -2.98 18.98 16.29
CA LEU A 508 -2.28 18.47 15.11
C LEU A 508 -2.88 19.02 13.83
N ASP A 509 -2.03 19.62 12.99
CA ASP A 509 -2.37 20.11 11.66
C ASP A 509 -1.81 19.20 10.55
N THR A 510 -0.80 18.38 10.86
CA THR A 510 -0.20 17.41 9.95
C THR A 510 -1.07 16.19 9.71
N ARG A 511 -0.78 15.54 8.59
CA ARG A 511 -1.39 14.26 8.21
C ARG A 511 -0.56 13.06 8.68
N ASP A 512 0.76 13.20 8.74
CA ASP A 512 1.70 12.09 8.98
C ASP A 512 2.01 11.95 10.46
N ALA A 513 1.88 10.74 11.01
CA ALA A 513 2.01 10.53 12.45
C ALA A 513 3.46 10.64 12.96
N SER A 514 4.45 10.55 12.07
CA SER A 514 5.86 10.86 12.38
C SER A 514 6.06 12.32 12.76
N GLU A 515 5.21 13.24 12.29
CA GLU A 515 5.33 14.69 12.51
C GLU A 515 4.59 15.19 13.76
N VAL A 516 3.94 14.28 14.51
CA VAL A 516 3.19 14.64 15.73
C VAL A 516 4.05 15.40 16.73
N ALA A 517 5.33 15.03 16.88
CA ALA A 517 6.24 15.74 17.77
C ALA A 517 6.48 17.20 17.33
N ASN A 518 6.62 17.43 16.02
CA ASN A 518 6.81 18.77 15.45
C ASN A 518 5.58 19.65 15.66
N ASP A 519 4.39 19.13 15.38
CA ASP A 519 3.14 19.89 15.56
C ASP A 519 2.93 20.30 17.02
N LEU A 520 3.10 19.36 17.95
CA LEU A 520 2.93 19.66 19.37
C LEU A 520 3.97 20.67 19.88
N ALA A 521 5.18 20.69 19.31
CA ALA A 521 6.18 21.70 19.64
C ALA A 521 5.81 23.10 19.11
N LEU A 522 5.06 23.19 18.01
CA LEU A 522 4.68 24.44 17.35
C LEU A 522 3.35 25.03 17.83
N ASP A 523 2.43 24.20 18.33
CA ASP A 523 1.08 24.59 18.80
C ASP A 523 1.11 25.57 19.99
N GLY A 524 2.19 25.56 20.78
CA GLY A 524 2.39 26.46 21.93
C GLY A 524 1.72 26.01 23.23
N GLU A 525 0.61 25.23 23.20
CA GLU A 525 0.02 24.61 24.41
C GLU A 525 0.88 23.48 24.96
N PHE A 526 1.55 22.73 24.08
CA PHE A 526 2.40 21.58 24.43
C PHE A 526 3.90 21.88 24.46
N GLY A 527 4.32 23.15 24.38
CA GLY A 527 5.73 23.54 24.44
C GLY A 527 6.44 23.06 25.73
N TRP A 528 5.72 23.03 26.85
CA TRP A 528 6.20 22.52 28.14
C TRP A 528 6.67 21.06 28.06
N LEU A 529 6.06 20.24 27.19
CA LEU A 529 6.43 18.85 27.03
C LEU A 529 7.88 18.76 26.54
N PHE A 530 8.26 19.57 25.56
CA PHE A 530 9.61 19.55 24.99
C PHE A 530 10.65 20.23 25.88
N GLU A 531 10.24 21.22 26.68
CA GLU A 531 11.07 21.79 27.75
C GLU A 531 11.38 20.76 28.84
N GLU A 532 10.36 19.99 29.28
CA GLU A 532 10.52 18.92 30.26
C GLU A 532 11.35 17.75 29.69
N LEU A 533 11.14 17.38 28.43
CA LEU A 533 11.92 16.35 27.73
C LEU A 533 13.38 16.75 27.51
N GLY A 534 13.67 18.02 27.25
CA GLY A 534 15.02 18.55 27.05
C GLY A 534 15.78 18.85 28.35
N SER A 535 15.07 19.11 29.44
CA SER A 535 15.67 19.41 30.77
C SER A 535 16.15 18.18 31.55
N GLN A 536 15.82 16.95 31.10
CA GLN A 536 16.26 15.70 31.73
C GLN A 536 17.65 15.21 31.27
N THR A 537 18.62 16.11 31.13
CA THR A 537 20.05 15.75 31.11
C THR A 537 20.49 15.45 32.55
N ASP A 538 20.36 14.17 32.94
CA ASP A 538 20.85 13.69 34.24
C ASP A 538 22.38 13.60 34.17
N THR A 539 23.07 14.24 35.11
CA THR A 539 24.53 14.46 35.11
C THR A 539 25.36 13.23 35.51
N ASP A 540 24.77 12.04 35.59
CA ASP A 540 25.41 10.87 36.21
C ASP A 540 25.54 9.61 35.34
N THR A 541 25.32 9.69 34.03
CA THR A 541 25.71 8.61 33.09
C THR A 541 26.18 9.18 31.75
N ASP A 542 27.42 8.87 31.38
CA ASP A 542 28.16 9.34 30.18
C ASP A 542 27.59 8.88 28.82
N VAL A 543 26.31 8.49 28.73
CA VAL A 543 25.64 8.11 27.48
C VAL A 543 24.17 8.54 27.52
N ALA A 544 23.85 9.76 27.07
CA ALA A 544 22.47 10.19 26.86
C ALA A 544 22.35 11.09 25.62
N ASP A 545 22.19 10.48 24.44
CA ASP A 545 21.71 11.16 23.22
C ASP A 545 20.17 11.32 23.34
N PRO A 546 19.59 12.52 23.18
CA PRO A 546 18.15 12.74 23.43
C PRO A 546 17.23 12.13 22.34
N LEU A 547 16.10 11.54 22.76
CA LEU A 547 15.04 10.95 21.90
C LEU A 547 14.46 11.93 20.88
N VAL A 548 14.50 13.21 21.22
CA VAL A 548 14.03 14.31 20.40
C VAL A 548 15.23 15.24 20.21
N VAL A 549 15.70 15.36 18.99
CA VAL A 549 16.83 16.23 18.64
C VAL A 549 16.26 17.48 18.00
N ARG A 550 16.56 18.64 18.57
CA ARG A 550 16.28 19.92 17.91
C ARG A 550 17.38 20.17 16.89
N SER A 551 17.02 20.27 15.63
CA SER A 551 17.93 20.67 14.55
C SER A 551 18.24 22.16 14.57
N ASN A 552 19.26 22.57 13.82
CA ASN A 552 19.73 23.96 13.73
C ASN A 552 18.69 24.91 13.14
N ASP A 553 17.71 24.42 12.37
CA ASP A 553 16.57 25.15 11.84
C ASP A 553 15.38 25.20 12.80
N ASN A 554 15.58 24.79 14.06
CA ASN A 554 14.61 24.88 15.15
C ASN A 554 13.45 23.87 15.05
N THR A 555 13.55 22.85 14.19
CA THR A 555 12.60 21.73 14.07
C THR A 555 12.99 20.59 15.03
N TRP A 556 12.03 19.77 15.46
CA TRP A 556 12.24 18.70 16.44
C TRP A 556 12.15 17.33 15.77
N HIS A 557 13.29 16.67 15.60
CA HIS A 557 13.33 15.32 15.04
C HIS A 557 13.23 14.27 16.14
N PHE A 558 12.20 13.45 16.10
CA PHE A 558 12.13 12.26 16.95
C PHE A 558 13.02 11.16 16.36
N ARG A 559 14.06 10.72 17.08
CA ARG A 559 14.86 9.53 16.69
C ARG A 559 14.10 8.26 17.04
N GLY A 560 12.98 8.03 16.36
CA GLY A 560 12.22 6.78 16.44
C GLY A 560 12.73 5.80 15.39
N LYS A 561 13.19 4.63 15.84
CA LYS A 561 13.75 3.47 15.11
C LYS A 561 14.61 3.83 13.88
N PRO A 562 15.92 3.48 13.80
CA PRO A 562 16.56 3.45 12.49
C PRO A 562 15.69 2.53 11.64
N ALA A 563 15.02 3.10 10.64
CA ALA A 563 14.17 2.30 9.81
C ALA A 563 15.08 1.22 9.20
N LEU A 564 14.58 0.00 9.06
CA LEU A 564 15.22 -0.97 8.16
C LEU A 564 15.13 -0.46 6.69
N ARG A 565 14.30 0.57 6.48
CA ARG A 565 13.93 1.20 5.21
C ARG A 565 14.98 2.02 4.46
N PRO A 566 15.99 2.72 5.04
CA PRO A 566 16.81 3.65 4.27
C PRO A 566 17.56 2.97 3.13
N ASP A 567 18.09 1.77 3.36
CA ASP A 567 18.87 1.04 2.35
C ASP A 567 17.96 0.46 1.26
N LEU A 568 16.82 -0.13 1.63
CA LEU A 568 15.85 -0.70 0.69
C LEU A 568 15.08 0.39 -0.06
N ALA A 569 14.65 1.46 0.61
CA ALA A 569 13.96 2.60 -0.01
C ALA A 569 14.90 3.43 -0.88
N ALA A 570 16.19 3.54 -0.55
CA ALA A 570 17.18 4.16 -1.43
C ALA A 570 17.43 3.30 -2.67
N ALA A 571 17.52 1.98 -2.53
CA ALA A 571 17.63 1.05 -3.65
C ALA A 571 16.36 1.08 -4.54
N GLU A 572 15.17 1.06 -3.95
CA GLU A 572 13.89 1.19 -4.67
C GLU A 572 13.77 2.53 -5.40
N ALA A 573 14.10 3.65 -4.74
CA ALA A 573 14.06 4.98 -5.36
C ALA A 573 15.05 5.10 -6.53
N ARG A 574 16.23 4.50 -6.43
CA ARG A 574 17.23 4.48 -7.51
C ARG A 574 16.86 3.52 -8.64
N ALA A 575 16.28 2.36 -8.32
CA ALA A 575 15.77 1.42 -9.31
C ALA A 575 14.61 2.03 -10.11
N ARG A 576 13.67 2.74 -9.46
CA ARG A 576 12.61 3.51 -10.14
C ARG A 576 13.19 4.62 -11.02
N ALA A 577 14.22 5.32 -10.54
CA ALA A 577 14.92 6.33 -11.34
C ALA A 577 15.64 5.75 -12.57
N ALA A 578 16.19 4.53 -12.46
CA ALA A 578 16.84 3.82 -13.55
C ALA A 578 15.83 3.22 -14.56
N ALA A 579 14.63 2.86 -14.11
CA ALA A 579 13.53 2.35 -14.94
C ALA A 579 12.80 3.43 -15.77
N GLY A 580 13.26 4.69 -15.71
CA GLY A 580 12.72 5.79 -16.52
C GLY A 580 11.40 6.37 -16.02
N ASP A 581 11.01 6.06 -14.78
CA ASP A 581 9.79 6.61 -14.16
C ASP A 581 10.07 8.05 -13.66
N HIS A 582 10.09 8.99 -14.60
CA HIS A 582 10.20 10.42 -14.34
C HIS A 582 8.84 11.00 -13.94
N ASP A 583 8.30 10.63 -12.78
CA ASP A 583 7.29 11.44 -12.09
C ASP A 583 7.69 11.58 -10.61
N GLY A 584 8.68 12.44 -10.38
CA GLY A 584 9.16 12.73 -9.02
C GLY A 584 10.55 13.36 -8.98
N ARG A 585 10.79 14.43 -9.73
CA ARG A 585 11.90 15.31 -9.32
C ARG A 585 11.43 16.04 -8.05
N PRO A 586 12.16 15.96 -6.92
CA PRO A 586 11.98 16.97 -5.90
C PRO A 586 12.24 18.33 -6.55
N TYR A 587 11.34 19.29 -6.34
CA TYR A 587 11.57 20.70 -6.68
C TYR A 587 12.83 21.15 -5.93
N GLY A 588 13.99 21.09 -6.58
CA GLY A 588 15.24 21.38 -5.88
C GLY A 588 16.53 21.30 -6.67
N GLU A 589 16.52 21.06 -7.99
CA GLU A 589 17.76 21.16 -8.80
C GLU A 589 17.47 21.77 -10.17
N SER A 590 17.01 23.02 -10.16
CA SER A 590 17.24 23.96 -11.26
C SER A 590 17.92 25.16 -10.64
N GLY A 591 19.09 25.58 -11.17
CA GLY A 591 19.92 26.67 -10.66
C GLY A 591 19.22 28.04 -10.65
N TRP A 592 18.23 28.18 -9.79
CA TRP A 592 17.50 29.39 -9.49
C TRP A 592 17.54 29.57 -7.97
N ASP A 593 18.32 30.56 -7.53
CA ASP A 593 18.49 30.91 -6.12
C ASP A 593 17.27 31.76 -5.70
N PRO A 594 16.35 31.26 -4.85
CA PRO A 594 15.20 32.04 -4.42
C PRO A 594 15.67 33.20 -3.53
N PRO A 595 15.18 34.44 -3.73
CA PRO A 595 15.51 35.51 -2.79
C PRO A 595 14.98 35.15 -1.40
N ARG A 596 15.86 35.26 -0.40
CA ARG A 596 15.57 35.06 1.03
C ARG A 596 14.28 35.80 1.39
N ARG A 597 13.27 35.07 1.90
CA ARG A 597 12.08 35.67 2.51
C ARG A 597 12.52 36.57 3.68
N PRO A 598 12.16 37.86 3.71
CA PRO A 598 12.25 38.63 4.94
C PRO A 598 11.24 38.06 5.92
N SER A 599 11.73 37.67 7.10
CA SER A 599 10.89 37.42 8.27
C SER A 599 10.16 38.71 8.63
N THR A 600 8.86 38.60 8.94
CA THR A 600 7.95 39.65 9.42
C THR A 600 7.47 40.68 8.38
N LEU A 601 6.20 40.56 7.99
CA LEU A 601 5.43 41.66 7.40
C LEU A 601 4.17 41.85 8.25
N ASP A 602 4.29 42.83 9.13
CA ASP A 602 3.21 43.49 9.87
C ASP A 602 2.19 44.08 8.88
N GLN A 603 0.92 43.74 9.08
CA GLN A 603 -0.21 44.25 8.32
C GLN A 603 -0.56 45.66 8.77
N SER A 604 0.17 46.67 8.31
CA SER A 604 -0.38 48.03 8.30
C SER A 604 0.23 48.94 7.23
N THR A 605 -0.66 49.63 6.53
CA THR A 605 -0.44 50.85 5.72
C THR A 605 0.29 50.74 4.37
N VAL A 606 -0.54 50.72 3.33
CA VAL A 606 -0.23 51.08 1.95
C VAL A 606 0.14 52.57 1.87
N GLN A 607 1.33 52.89 1.36
CA GLN A 607 1.56 54.11 0.59
C GLN A 607 2.51 53.86 -0.59
N VAL A 608 1.99 54.17 -1.78
CA VAL A 608 2.61 54.11 -3.09
C VAL A 608 3.60 55.27 -3.27
N ARG A 609 4.81 55.02 -3.77
CA ARG A 609 5.56 55.97 -4.63
C ARG A 609 6.42 55.24 -5.68
N HIS A 610 6.32 55.77 -6.89
CA HIS A 610 7.05 55.45 -8.12
C HIS A 610 8.48 56.06 -8.13
N GLU A 611 9.24 55.72 -9.19
CA GLU A 611 10.55 56.23 -9.67
C GLU A 611 11.72 55.31 -9.29
N GLY A 612 12.67 54.93 -10.15
CA GLY A 612 13.02 55.29 -11.52
C GLY A 612 14.38 54.64 -11.85
N TRP A 613 14.59 54.30 -13.12
CA TRP A 613 15.84 53.79 -13.68
C TRP A 613 17.05 54.74 -13.48
N GLU A 614 18.26 54.20 -13.29
CA GLU A 614 19.43 54.32 -14.20
C GLU A 614 20.80 54.16 -13.50
N ARG A 615 21.71 53.50 -14.25
CA ARG A 615 23.20 53.62 -14.27
C ARG A 615 24.01 52.98 -13.15
N GLN A 616 25.23 52.47 -13.35
CA GLN A 616 26.10 52.12 -14.48
C GLN A 616 27.48 51.83 -13.82
N ARG A 617 28.28 50.91 -14.39
CA ARG A 617 29.75 51.04 -14.62
C ARG A 617 30.66 49.89 -14.14
N TYR A 618 31.22 49.24 -15.17
CA TYR A 618 32.62 48.83 -15.43
C TYR A 618 33.31 47.88 -14.45
N ALA A 619 34.20 46.96 -14.84
CA ALA A 619 34.65 46.35 -16.10
C ALA A 619 35.85 45.45 -15.73
N GLY A 620 36.19 44.45 -16.56
CA GLY A 620 37.61 44.12 -16.79
C GLY A 620 38.04 42.65 -16.73
N ASN A 621 37.97 42.00 -17.90
CA ASN A 621 38.96 41.13 -18.57
C ASN A 621 39.56 39.83 -17.97
N MET A 622 39.29 38.76 -18.72
CA MET A 622 40.15 37.66 -19.25
C MET A 622 41.69 37.71 -19.04
N ALA A 623 42.29 36.56 -18.69
CA ALA A 623 43.11 35.67 -19.57
C ALA A 623 44.20 34.84 -18.84
N VAL A 624 44.19 33.52 -19.09
CA VAL A 624 45.28 32.52 -19.38
C VAL A 624 46.53 32.35 -18.48
N ASP A 625 46.80 31.05 -18.20
CA ASP A 625 47.97 30.29 -17.67
C ASP A 625 49.36 30.93 -17.53
N ASP A 626 50.07 30.59 -16.44
CA ASP A 626 51.33 29.82 -16.49
C ASP A 626 51.85 29.37 -15.10
N HIS A 627 52.61 28.28 -15.12
CA HIS A 627 53.22 27.51 -14.03
C HIS A 627 54.22 28.26 -13.13
N GLU A 628 54.32 27.88 -11.84
CA GLU A 628 55.57 27.37 -11.19
C GLU A 628 55.32 26.96 -9.71
N GLY A 629 55.97 25.86 -9.29
CA GLY A 629 55.80 25.22 -7.99
C GLY A 629 56.89 25.56 -6.97
N HIS A 630 56.53 25.51 -5.68
CA HIS A 630 57.49 25.50 -4.57
C HIS A 630 57.19 24.38 -3.57
N VAL A 631 58.22 23.57 -3.32
CA VAL A 631 58.30 22.45 -2.38
C VAL A 631 58.91 22.96 -1.06
N ALA A 632 58.32 22.60 0.07
CA ALA A 632 58.82 22.96 1.40
C ALA A 632 59.98 22.04 1.84
N VAL A 633 61.02 22.62 2.44
CA VAL A 633 62.23 21.94 2.95
C VAL A 633 62.40 22.25 4.44
N ASP A 634 62.83 21.28 5.24
CA ASP A 634 63.05 21.39 6.69
C ASP A 634 64.34 22.21 7.00
N PRO A 635 64.30 23.26 7.85
CA PRO A 635 65.41 24.19 8.04
C PRO A 635 66.65 23.64 8.77
N GLU A 636 66.62 22.47 9.40
CA GLU A 636 67.76 22.00 10.22
C GLU A 636 68.60 20.86 9.61
N SER A 637 68.16 20.22 8.51
CA SER A 637 68.91 19.09 7.92
C SER A 637 69.12 19.13 6.40
N GLY A 638 68.63 20.15 5.70
CA GLY A 638 68.99 20.43 4.30
C GLY A 638 68.73 19.31 3.27
N MET A 639 67.82 18.38 3.56
CA MET A 639 67.46 17.25 2.68
C MET A 639 65.94 17.21 2.42
N PRO A 640 65.47 16.76 1.23
CA PRO A 640 64.05 16.69 0.89
C PRO A 640 63.29 15.64 1.74
N VAL A 641 62.08 15.97 2.19
CA VAL A 641 61.22 15.05 2.98
C VAL A 641 60.57 14.01 2.07
N GLU A 642 61.16 12.80 1.98
CA GLU A 642 60.53 11.62 1.38
C GLU A 642 59.39 11.09 2.28
N ARG A 643 58.13 11.26 1.87
CA ARG A 643 57.00 10.52 2.46
C ARG A 643 57.00 9.08 1.92
N ARG A 644 57.55 8.15 2.69
CA ARG A 644 57.29 6.71 2.50
C ARG A 644 55.82 6.39 2.83
N PRO A 645 55.12 5.57 2.03
CA PRO A 645 53.78 5.11 2.38
C PRO A 645 53.87 4.19 3.60
N ARG A 646 53.18 4.56 4.69
CA ARG A 646 52.91 3.65 5.79
C ARG A 646 51.74 2.75 5.36
N PRO A 647 51.77 1.44 5.65
CA PRO A 647 50.58 0.60 5.47
C PRO A 647 49.49 1.15 6.40
N SER A 648 48.43 1.71 5.83
CA SER A 648 47.21 2.00 6.59
C SER A 648 46.58 0.65 6.94
N VAL A 649 46.78 0.25 8.19
CA VAL A 649 45.90 -0.70 8.87
C VAL A 649 44.48 -0.17 8.69
N VAL A 650 43.67 -0.89 7.92
CA VAL A 650 42.22 -0.72 7.89
C VAL A 650 41.76 -1.07 9.30
N THR A 651 41.61 -0.05 10.13
CA THR A 651 40.82 -0.16 11.35
C THR A 651 39.39 0.05 10.92
N GLU A 652 38.60 -0.99 11.07
CA GLU A 652 37.15 -0.97 10.99
C GLU A 652 36.64 0.15 11.91
N ALA A 653 36.40 1.33 11.34
CA ALA A 653 35.42 2.25 11.88
C ALA A 653 34.06 1.62 11.60
N SER A 654 33.69 0.71 12.49
CA SER A 654 32.32 0.30 12.70
C SER A 654 31.47 1.57 12.75
N ALA A 655 30.45 1.64 11.90
CA ALA A 655 29.33 2.51 12.16
C ALA A 655 28.78 2.06 13.53
N GLU A 656 29.10 2.82 14.58
CA GLU A 656 28.51 2.62 15.89
C GLU A 656 27.00 2.81 15.73
N GLU A 657 26.30 1.70 15.63
CA GLU A 657 24.86 1.60 15.70
C GLU A 657 24.45 2.08 17.11
N SER A 658 24.19 3.39 17.24
CA SER A 658 23.81 4.01 18.51
C SER A 658 22.60 3.26 19.07
N ALA A 659 22.72 2.70 20.27
CA ALA A 659 21.66 1.93 20.91
C ALA A 659 20.33 2.72 20.91
N PRO A 660 19.18 2.10 20.59
CA PRO A 660 17.91 2.81 20.50
C PRO A 660 17.58 3.46 21.85
N ILE A 661 17.40 4.78 21.82
CA ILE A 661 17.14 5.56 23.03
C ILE A 661 15.82 5.08 23.65
N ARG A 662 15.83 4.78 24.95
CA ARG A 662 14.69 4.17 25.64
C ARG A 662 13.73 5.24 26.17
N PRO A 663 12.46 5.28 25.74
CA PRO A 663 11.48 6.21 26.30
C PRO A 663 11.31 6.00 27.82
N ARG A 664 11.38 7.11 28.56
CA ARG A 664 11.39 7.19 30.03
C ARG A 664 10.02 7.48 30.63
N ASN A 665 9.11 8.10 29.87
CA ASN A 665 7.76 8.42 30.33
C ASN A 665 6.68 8.12 29.28
N ARG A 666 5.40 8.15 29.69
CA ARG A 666 4.26 7.83 28.82
C ARG A 666 4.13 8.75 27.59
N TRP A 667 4.55 10.01 27.68
CA TRP A 667 4.53 10.94 26.55
C TRP A 667 5.60 10.60 25.50
N GLN A 668 6.81 10.26 25.92
CA GLN A 668 7.85 9.78 25.00
C GLN A 668 7.43 8.48 24.31
N TRP A 669 6.77 7.58 25.05
CA TRP A 669 6.18 6.37 24.47
C TRP A 669 5.08 6.70 23.45
N LEU A 670 4.21 7.65 23.75
CA LEU A 670 3.18 8.09 22.81
C LEU A 670 3.79 8.59 21.50
N LEU A 671 4.81 9.45 21.56
CA LEU A 671 5.45 9.98 20.36
C LEU A 671 6.17 8.88 19.56
N ALA A 672 6.94 8.00 20.23
CA ALA A 672 7.63 6.89 19.59
C ALA A 672 6.67 5.94 18.87
N LEU A 673 5.62 5.50 19.57
CA LEU A 673 4.65 4.54 19.03
C LEU A 673 3.76 5.17 17.94
N CYS A 674 3.48 6.48 18.01
CA CYS A 674 2.81 7.20 16.92
C CYS A 674 3.64 7.25 15.65
N ALA A 675 4.97 7.43 15.76
CA ALA A 675 5.86 7.36 14.61
C ALA A 675 5.96 5.93 14.06
N GLU A 676 6.04 4.91 14.93
CA GLU A 676 6.13 3.52 14.51
C GLU A 676 4.83 3.00 13.84
N ILE A 677 3.65 3.43 14.29
CA ILE A 677 2.35 3.03 13.70
C ILE A 677 1.99 3.83 12.44
N ASP A 678 2.77 4.85 12.07
CA ASP A 678 2.46 5.68 10.91
C ASP A 678 2.39 4.85 9.61
N GLY A 679 1.33 5.06 8.82
CA GLY A 679 1.14 4.30 7.60
C GLY A 679 0.69 2.84 7.79
N PHE A 680 0.53 2.34 9.03
CA PHE A 680 -0.04 1.00 9.25
C PHE A 680 -1.48 0.92 8.73
N PRO A 681 -1.87 -0.20 8.08
CA PRO A 681 -3.21 -0.37 7.58
C PRO A 681 -4.19 -0.56 8.75
N ARG A 682 -5.34 0.11 8.66
CA ARG A 682 -6.40 0.09 9.68
C ARG A 682 -7.60 -0.72 9.25
N HIS A 683 -8.04 -0.56 8.00
CA HIS A 683 -9.10 -1.35 7.37
C HIS A 683 -9.14 -1.06 5.87
N LEU A 684 -9.79 -1.95 5.12
CA LEU A 684 -10.06 -1.75 3.70
C LEU A 684 -11.32 -0.90 3.48
N GLY A 685 -11.17 0.16 2.70
CA GLY A 685 -12.23 0.99 2.15
C GLY A 685 -12.53 0.62 0.69
N ILE A 686 -13.52 1.32 0.12
CA ILE A 686 -13.81 1.24 -1.31
C ILE A 686 -13.06 2.40 -1.98
N HIS A 687 -12.32 2.13 -3.05
CA HIS A 687 -11.74 3.21 -3.85
C HIS A 687 -12.86 4.08 -4.46
N VAL A 688 -12.59 5.37 -4.64
CA VAL A 688 -13.62 6.34 -5.02
C VAL A 688 -14.20 6.12 -6.41
N GLY A 689 -13.49 5.42 -7.30
CA GLY A 689 -13.99 5.12 -8.65
C GLY A 689 -13.36 3.91 -9.35
N GLY A 690 -12.10 3.60 -9.07
CA GLY A 690 -11.39 2.46 -9.65
C GLY A 690 -12.13 1.13 -9.59
N MET A 691 -12.28 0.54 -10.77
CA MET A 691 -12.93 -0.73 -11.03
C MET A 691 -12.01 -1.60 -11.88
N LEU A 692 -11.88 -2.87 -11.51
CA LEU A 692 -11.22 -3.89 -12.31
C LEU A 692 -12.24 -4.65 -13.14
N VAL A 693 -11.83 -4.99 -14.37
CA VAL A 693 -12.56 -5.89 -15.26
C VAL A 693 -11.57 -6.84 -15.90
N THR A 694 -11.75 -8.15 -15.72
CA THR A 694 -10.77 -9.18 -16.11
C THR A 694 -11.41 -10.28 -16.95
N ARG A 695 -10.59 -10.94 -17.80
CA ARG A 695 -11.10 -12.00 -18.70
C ARG A 695 -11.21 -13.31 -17.95
N THR A 696 -10.15 -13.62 -17.22
CA THR A 696 -10.11 -14.69 -16.24
C THR A 696 -10.95 -14.28 -15.03
N PRO A 697 -11.58 -15.23 -14.31
CA PRO A 697 -12.22 -14.91 -13.04
C PRO A 697 -11.28 -14.11 -12.15
N ILE A 698 -11.77 -12.97 -11.63
CA ILE A 698 -10.96 -12.02 -10.87
C ILE A 698 -10.33 -12.68 -9.65
N THR A 699 -11.02 -13.64 -9.05
CA THR A 699 -10.57 -14.43 -7.90
C THR A 699 -9.37 -15.33 -8.18
N GLU A 700 -8.95 -15.53 -9.45
CA GLU A 700 -7.69 -16.21 -9.77
C GLU A 700 -6.50 -15.26 -9.82
N LEU A 701 -6.75 -13.95 -9.92
CA LEU A 701 -5.74 -12.90 -10.06
C LEU A 701 -5.58 -12.08 -8.78
N VAL A 702 -6.70 -11.70 -8.18
CA VAL A 702 -6.79 -10.81 -7.03
C VAL A 702 -7.89 -11.31 -6.09
N PRO A 703 -7.61 -11.52 -4.79
CA PRO A 703 -8.65 -11.89 -3.85
C PRO A 703 -9.66 -10.75 -3.70
N ILE A 704 -10.92 -11.10 -3.43
CA ILE A 704 -11.99 -10.13 -3.24
C ILE A 704 -12.73 -10.35 -1.93
N GLU A 705 -13.25 -9.26 -1.35
CA GLU A 705 -14.08 -9.27 -0.16
C GLU A 705 -15.35 -8.42 -0.35
N ARG A 706 -16.32 -8.60 0.56
CA ARG A 706 -17.53 -7.78 0.56
C ARG A 706 -17.18 -6.32 0.84
N ALA A 707 -17.72 -5.42 0.04
CA ALA A 707 -17.62 -4.00 0.30
C ALA A 707 -18.53 -3.57 1.48
N THR A 708 -18.31 -2.37 2.04
CA THR A 708 -19.24 -1.79 3.02
C THR A 708 -20.60 -1.44 2.41
N MET A 709 -20.64 -1.21 1.10
CA MET A 709 -21.87 -0.96 0.36
C MET A 709 -22.49 -2.28 -0.13
N PRO A 710 -23.78 -2.54 0.15
CA PRO A 710 -24.45 -3.75 -0.29
C PRO A 710 -24.36 -3.96 -1.81
N GLY A 711 -24.18 -5.20 -2.23
CA GLY A 711 -24.13 -5.56 -3.66
C GLY A 711 -22.82 -5.20 -4.36
N ARG A 712 -21.77 -4.83 -3.62
CA ARG A 712 -20.43 -4.60 -4.18
C ARG A 712 -19.39 -5.52 -3.54
N VAL A 713 -18.38 -5.82 -4.33
CA VAL A 713 -17.15 -6.50 -3.91
C VAL A 713 -15.97 -5.57 -4.17
N VAL A 714 -14.98 -5.61 -3.28
CA VAL A 714 -13.70 -4.92 -3.44
C VAL A 714 -12.57 -5.92 -3.53
N THR A 715 -11.50 -5.57 -4.24
CA THR A 715 -10.23 -6.31 -4.22
C THR A 715 -9.58 -6.24 -2.84
N GLU A 716 -8.65 -7.15 -2.53
CA GLU A 716 -7.75 -6.99 -1.38
C GLU A 716 -6.57 -6.05 -1.69
N TYR A 717 -6.27 -5.84 -2.98
CA TYR A 717 -5.18 -5.00 -3.48
C TYR A 717 -5.66 -3.59 -3.78
N ASP A 718 -4.85 -2.59 -3.37
CA ASP A 718 -5.14 -1.19 -3.63
C ASP A 718 -4.74 -0.76 -5.05
N LYS A 719 -4.87 0.53 -5.34
CA LYS A 719 -4.52 1.09 -6.64
C LYS A 719 -3.06 0.82 -7.02
N GLU A 720 -2.12 1.02 -6.09
CA GLU A 720 -0.69 0.88 -6.36
C GLU A 720 -0.31 -0.58 -6.60
N ASP A 721 -0.94 -1.49 -5.86
CA ASP A 721 -0.75 -2.94 -6.03
C ASP A 721 -1.32 -3.41 -7.38
N VAL A 722 -2.52 -2.96 -7.74
CA VAL A 722 -3.17 -3.27 -9.02
C VAL A 722 -2.34 -2.76 -10.21
N GLU A 723 -1.80 -1.55 -10.11
CA GLU A 723 -0.92 -0.97 -11.12
C GLU A 723 0.40 -1.75 -11.25
N ALA A 724 0.98 -2.17 -10.12
CA ALA A 724 2.21 -2.97 -10.12
C ALA A 724 2.03 -4.35 -10.77
N LEU A 725 0.83 -4.93 -10.69
CA LEU A 725 0.49 -6.18 -11.39
C LEU A 725 0.21 -6.00 -12.89
N GLY A 726 0.22 -4.75 -13.40
CA GLY A 726 -0.10 -4.45 -14.79
C GLY A 726 -1.57 -4.69 -15.15
N LEU A 727 -2.46 -4.71 -14.15
CA LEU A 727 -3.90 -4.88 -14.35
C LEU A 727 -4.55 -3.56 -14.77
N VAL A 728 -5.53 -3.65 -15.66
CA VAL A 728 -6.22 -2.46 -16.18
C VAL A 728 -7.37 -2.08 -15.25
N LYS A 729 -7.30 -0.87 -14.70
CA LYS A 729 -8.40 -0.25 -13.95
C LYS A 729 -9.13 0.79 -14.81
N ILE A 730 -10.41 0.97 -14.51
CA ILE A 730 -11.24 2.04 -15.06
C ILE A 730 -11.75 2.87 -13.89
N ASP A 731 -11.47 4.18 -13.89
CA ASP A 731 -11.89 5.06 -12.81
C ASP A 731 -13.27 5.66 -13.12
N LEU A 732 -14.29 5.06 -12.49
CA LEU A 732 -15.68 5.54 -12.54
C LEU A 732 -15.89 6.57 -11.43
N LEU A 733 -15.67 7.84 -11.73
CA LEU A 733 -15.70 8.94 -10.77
C LEU A 733 -17.08 9.59 -10.67
N SER A 734 -17.30 10.31 -9.57
CA SER A 734 -18.49 11.12 -9.36
C SER A 734 -18.11 12.60 -9.32
N LEU A 735 -18.78 13.42 -10.12
CA LEU A 735 -18.62 14.86 -10.08
C LEU A 735 -19.94 15.54 -9.69
N ARG A 736 -19.93 16.26 -8.56
CA ARG A 736 -21.12 16.97 -8.05
C ARG A 736 -21.64 18.02 -9.02
N THR A 737 -20.75 18.68 -9.77
CA THR A 737 -21.12 19.65 -10.80
C THR A 737 -21.98 19.01 -11.89
N LEU A 738 -21.68 17.78 -12.31
CA LEU A 738 -22.51 17.09 -13.31
C LEU A 738 -23.92 16.81 -12.78
N GLY A 739 -24.05 16.51 -11.50
CA GLY A 739 -25.36 16.40 -10.83
C GLY A 739 -26.13 17.73 -10.84
N ALA A 740 -25.46 18.84 -10.52
CA ALA A 740 -26.08 20.17 -10.59
C ALA A 740 -26.53 20.55 -12.01
N VAL A 741 -25.73 20.21 -13.03
CA VAL A 741 -26.10 20.40 -14.44
C VAL A 741 -27.28 19.51 -14.82
N SER A 742 -27.30 18.26 -14.37
CA SER A 742 -28.42 17.32 -14.55
C SER A 742 -29.74 17.89 -14.01
N ASP A 743 -29.72 18.37 -12.77
CA ASP A 743 -30.87 19.03 -12.12
C ASP A 743 -31.31 20.30 -12.86
N ALA A 744 -30.37 21.10 -13.37
CA ALA A 744 -30.68 22.29 -14.15
C ALA A 744 -31.37 21.93 -15.48
N LEU A 745 -30.86 20.92 -16.19
CA LEU A 745 -31.47 20.45 -17.43
C LEU A 745 -32.87 19.88 -17.21
N ASP A 746 -33.09 19.11 -16.15
CA ASP A 746 -34.40 18.57 -15.79
C ASP A 746 -35.41 19.68 -15.48
N ARG A 747 -34.97 20.75 -14.79
CA ARG A 747 -35.81 21.93 -14.52
C ARG A 747 -36.16 22.69 -15.80
N ILE A 748 -35.17 22.93 -16.66
CA ILE A 748 -35.40 23.62 -17.95
C ILE A 748 -36.37 22.81 -18.81
N GLU A 749 -36.19 21.48 -18.90
CA GLU A 749 -37.08 20.60 -19.66
C GLU A 749 -38.50 20.61 -19.09
N ARG A 750 -38.65 20.54 -17.77
CA ARG A 750 -39.96 20.61 -17.11
C ARG A 750 -40.66 21.95 -17.35
N ASP A 751 -39.93 23.05 -17.26
CA ASP A 751 -40.51 24.40 -17.28
C ASP A 751 -40.72 24.91 -18.73
N THR A 752 -39.93 24.43 -19.70
CA THR A 752 -39.98 24.89 -21.10
C THR A 752 -40.42 23.84 -22.12
N GLY A 753 -40.48 22.56 -21.73
CA GLY A 753 -40.72 21.43 -22.63
C GLY A 753 -39.55 21.09 -23.56
N ARG A 754 -38.39 21.74 -23.41
CA ARG A 754 -37.19 21.51 -24.22
C ARG A 754 -35.98 21.28 -23.32
N ARG A 755 -35.20 20.22 -23.59
CA ARG A 755 -33.92 19.98 -22.91
C ARG A 755 -32.77 20.52 -23.76
N PRO A 756 -31.94 21.45 -23.26
CA PRO A 756 -30.75 21.91 -23.97
C PRO A 756 -29.78 20.76 -24.27
N ASP A 757 -29.17 20.79 -25.45
CA ASP A 757 -28.09 19.87 -25.81
C ASP A 757 -26.74 20.50 -25.45
N LEU A 758 -26.10 19.93 -24.42
CA LEU A 758 -24.82 20.40 -23.91
C LEU A 758 -23.70 20.39 -24.96
N ASP A 759 -23.75 19.46 -25.93
CA ASP A 759 -22.71 19.33 -26.96
C ASP A 759 -22.82 20.41 -28.04
N SER A 760 -23.91 21.17 -28.04
CA SER A 760 -24.20 22.23 -29.00
C SER A 760 -24.06 23.65 -28.44
N LEU A 761 -23.64 23.78 -27.17
CA LEU A 761 -23.52 25.09 -26.52
C LEU A 761 -22.32 25.87 -27.07
N PRO A 762 -22.48 27.19 -27.35
CA PRO A 762 -21.38 28.03 -27.78
C PRO A 762 -20.38 28.29 -26.63
N TYR A 763 -19.09 28.40 -26.97
CA TYR A 763 -18.01 28.67 -26.01
C TYR A 763 -17.67 30.16 -25.88
N ASP A 764 -18.39 31.04 -26.56
CA ASP A 764 -18.12 32.48 -26.68
C ASP A 764 -19.29 33.36 -26.23
N ASP A 765 -20.18 32.83 -25.39
CA ASP A 765 -21.34 33.58 -24.88
C ASP A 765 -20.90 34.83 -24.09
N PRO A 766 -21.24 36.05 -24.56
CA PRO A 766 -20.76 37.29 -23.96
C PRO A 766 -21.34 37.55 -22.57
N GLU A 767 -22.55 37.06 -22.27
CA GLU A 767 -23.18 37.24 -20.96
C GLU A 767 -22.49 36.37 -19.90
N VAL A 768 -22.13 35.13 -20.27
CA VAL A 768 -21.35 34.23 -19.41
C VAL A 768 -19.99 34.85 -19.07
N PHE A 769 -19.24 35.35 -20.08
CA PHE A 769 -17.96 35.99 -19.81
C PHE A 769 -18.09 37.31 -19.04
N ALA A 770 -19.19 38.05 -19.19
CA ALA A 770 -19.44 39.25 -18.38
C ALA A 770 -19.59 38.90 -16.89
N SER A 771 -20.36 37.85 -16.56
CA SER A 771 -20.51 37.34 -15.19
C SER A 771 -19.17 36.92 -14.59
N ILE A 772 -18.39 36.16 -15.36
CA ILE A 772 -17.06 35.68 -14.97
C ILE A 772 -16.11 36.85 -14.71
N LYS A 773 -16.05 37.87 -15.58
CA LYS A 773 -15.22 39.07 -15.40
C LYS A 773 -15.62 39.89 -14.17
N ALA A 774 -16.90 39.88 -13.83
CA ALA A 774 -17.42 40.52 -12.61
C ALA A 774 -17.14 39.70 -11.34
N ALA A 775 -16.50 38.52 -11.47
CA ALA A 775 -16.32 37.53 -10.40
C ALA A 775 -17.64 37.06 -9.78
N ASP A 776 -18.74 37.09 -10.53
CA ASP A 776 -20.01 36.46 -10.14
C ASP A 776 -19.97 34.98 -10.55
N THR A 777 -19.17 34.22 -9.81
CA THR A 777 -18.84 32.81 -10.09
C THR A 777 -19.16 31.86 -8.94
N VAL A 778 -20.02 32.27 -8.01
CA VAL A 778 -20.49 31.38 -6.93
C VAL A 778 -21.26 30.22 -7.56
N GLY A 779 -20.80 28.98 -7.34
CA GLY A 779 -21.37 27.78 -7.95
C GLY A 779 -20.91 27.51 -9.39
N VAL A 780 -19.94 28.27 -9.92
CA VAL A 780 -19.30 28.01 -11.21
C VAL A 780 -18.04 27.17 -11.00
N PHE A 781 -18.03 25.98 -11.60
CA PHE A 781 -16.99 24.98 -11.39
C PHE A 781 -15.58 25.51 -11.73
N GLN A 782 -14.60 25.15 -10.89
CA GLN A 782 -13.17 25.53 -10.97
C GLN A 782 -12.81 27.01 -10.79
N VAL A 783 -13.76 27.95 -10.90
CA VAL A 783 -13.51 29.39 -10.77
C VAL A 783 -14.24 30.06 -9.60
N GLU A 784 -14.68 29.28 -8.61
CA GLU A 784 -15.37 29.76 -7.40
C GLU A 784 -14.45 30.06 -6.21
N SER A 785 -13.19 29.62 -6.24
CA SER A 785 -12.29 29.78 -5.09
C SER A 785 -11.97 31.27 -4.87
N ARG A 786 -11.70 31.69 -3.63
CA ARG A 786 -11.36 33.09 -3.33
C ARG A 786 -10.19 33.60 -4.18
N ALA A 787 -9.17 32.77 -4.38
CA ALA A 787 -8.01 33.11 -5.21
C ALA A 787 -8.42 33.29 -6.68
N GLN A 788 -9.25 32.39 -7.22
CA GLN A 788 -9.78 32.50 -8.58
C GLN A 788 -10.64 33.75 -8.74
N MET A 789 -11.63 33.96 -7.87
CA MET A 789 -12.53 35.12 -7.89
C MET A 789 -11.77 36.46 -7.84
N GLN A 790 -10.70 36.56 -7.05
CA GLN A 790 -9.88 37.78 -6.99
C GLN A 790 -9.02 38.01 -8.24
N ALA A 791 -8.68 36.95 -8.96
CA ALA A 791 -7.91 37.02 -10.20
C ALA A 791 -8.79 37.33 -11.42
N LEU A 792 -10.06 36.87 -11.45
CA LEU A 792 -10.95 37.01 -12.61
C LEU A 792 -11.12 38.45 -13.12
N PRO A 793 -11.36 39.49 -12.29
CA PRO A 793 -11.48 40.86 -12.78
C PRO A 793 -10.18 41.42 -13.35
N LYS A 794 -9.03 40.89 -12.90
CA LYS A 794 -7.70 41.32 -13.35
C LYS A 794 -7.29 40.62 -14.64
N ALA A 795 -7.52 39.30 -14.72
CA ALA A 795 -7.26 38.50 -15.90
C ALA A 795 -8.25 38.83 -17.02
N SER A 796 -9.48 39.21 -16.66
CA SER A 796 -10.58 39.61 -17.55
C SER A 796 -10.73 38.67 -18.77
N PRO A 797 -10.92 37.36 -18.54
CA PRO A 797 -10.92 36.35 -19.61
C PRO A 797 -12.00 36.67 -20.65
N ALA A 798 -11.64 36.65 -21.93
CA ALA A 798 -12.53 37.03 -23.03
C ALA A 798 -12.95 35.84 -23.92
N ARG A 799 -12.30 34.69 -23.75
CA ARG A 799 -12.56 33.44 -24.48
C ARG A 799 -12.23 32.25 -23.59
N PHE A 800 -12.65 31.06 -24.01
CA PHE A 800 -12.50 29.82 -23.25
C PHE A 800 -11.03 29.51 -22.91
N GLU A 801 -10.09 29.74 -23.82
CA GLU A 801 -8.67 29.48 -23.59
C GLU A 801 -8.09 30.32 -22.44
N ASP A 802 -8.60 31.53 -22.23
CA ASP A 802 -8.13 32.40 -21.16
C ASP A 802 -8.49 31.80 -19.79
N LEU A 803 -9.65 31.14 -19.69
CA LEU A 803 -10.07 30.40 -18.49
C LEU A 803 -9.21 29.16 -18.26
N VAL A 804 -8.92 28.40 -19.32
CA VAL A 804 -8.03 27.23 -19.24
C VAL A 804 -6.67 27.64 -18.67
N VAL A 805 -6.08 28.73 -19.18
CA VAL A 805 -4.80 29.26 -18.70
C VAL A 805 -4.90 29.74 -17.25
N GLN A 806 -5.96 30.45 -16.89
CA GLN A 806 -6.15 30.96 -15.53
C GLN A 806 -6.28 29.83 -14.50
N VAL A 807 -7.10 28.82 -14.79
CA VAL A 807 -7.24 27.63 -13.93
C VAL A 807 -5.92 26.88 -13.81
N ALA A 808 -5.13 26.81 -14.89
CA ALA A 808 -3.83 26.15 -14.85
C ALA A 808 -2.77 26.90 -14.01
N ILE A 809 -2.80 28.24 -13.99
CA ILE A 809 -1.84 29.07 -13.23
C ILE A 809 -2.13 29.07 -11.74
N ILE A 810 -3.41 29.06 -11.34
CA ILE A 810 -3.84 29.13 -9.94
C ILE A 810 -4.15 27.70 -9.47
N ARG A 811 -3.12 27.01 -8.95
CA ARG A 811 -3.21 25.65 -8.39
C ARG A 811 -3.15 25.63 -6.87
#